data_AF-A0A1X7U4M6-F1
#
_entry.id   AF-A0A1X7U4M6-F1
#
_cell.length_a   1.000
_cell.length_b   1.000
_cell.length_c   1.000
_cell.angle_alpha   90.00
_cell.angle_beta   90.00
_cell.angle_gamma   90.00
#
_symmetry.space_group_name_H-M   'P 1'
#
loop_
_entity.id
_entity.type
_entity.pdbx_description
1 polymer ?
#
loop_
_entity_poly.entity_id
_entity_poly.type
_entity_poly.pdbx_seq_one_letter_code
_entity_poly.pdbx_strand_id
1 'polypeptide(L)'
;MRDGHWLILDELNLAPTDVLEALNRVLDDNRELYITETQQLVKAHPHFLLFGTQNPPGVYGGRKLLSRAFRNRFIELHYDDIPPNELVNILHQKCSLPEKYAKKMVAVMKDLQQRRSLSGIFEGKYGLVTLRDLFRWAERYRRSFVSENFYDWEQLLAEDGFMLLAGRLRSKVEEDVIIEVISKHFKKSVDPLALFTSPGGLATAECLKILTGPLHEEFHHLYWTPGLLKTAVLLYRAIQFDEPTLLIGTTGCGKTTLCQLIAKLLRSELSIVNCHLHSEAADFLGGLRPIRNRNENEEQTHCLFEWRDGVLVECMKRGQCILIDEISLADDAVLERLNSVLEPERKLLVAERGGGREVKDEVIAASGFQFMATMNPGGDYGKKELSPALRNRFTEIWSTNVTSDDDYSLIIDHNIKAYLKGLLDIRDGDQYCFNANGPCNNLYRLLRGLQLKRPIMLEGAPGVGKTSLVSALAAASGHSITRINLSEHTDVSDLFGSDLPVEGINGIKFEWRDGPFLKALRSGEWILLDEVRERESNCIEVREVQKVLYSVQCPSCDAEPIELSSLDEVESKFSVTPKLNELRDIYDSMKESEGIHCGNCFIASAASYCKDCNKTLCNDCIDAHKKWSEFATHAILGLEEALKAPTESMIEEEAEEKVASHASAVLSAISGREAEIREQGEAVKEEISVVSRAGLEECKVKEIATIKHMPEEKAITFELSIELPDHELHLDLPASSISLSIEPASANTTKPSQVIDARVIPTDKPRVYQVICTPVIRGHHQVHIKALGIQLKTPSSFTIPFNPYTDQAVTPIRTIGDLQGPCSVAISDDGHIIVSECSTSIVSILSNEEKLKSFGKGTNNIIFNSNYGLVITDDGYIIVADANNHRIQRISMDGQHVTSFGCSGSEPMQFNCPRGIAISPVTKSFYIADRNNCRVQIFNCDLSFFCSFGKKGAGNGEFESPQGIAIDSEGFVYVTDFSHRIQKFTHDGKYLSKFGSNAGQLSSPTGIAVDNAGLVYVSEYGNHRVSVFTSDGDFVCSFGEYGTNENQFIQPHGGITFDKDGLLYICDTGNNRIVMNLASQSVLEGLNAVLDHRGEVS
;
A
#
# COMPACT_ATOMS: atom_id res chain seq x y z
N MET A 1 -22.56 -16.33 39.08
CA MET A 1 -22.76 -17.77 39.38
C MET A 1 -23.16 -18.04 40.82
N ARG A 2 -22.41 -17.55 41.84
CA ARG A 2 -22.71 -17.79 43.27
C ARG A 2 -23.98 -17.10 43.77
N ASP A 3 -24.19 -15.85 43.36
CA ASP A 3 -25.30 -15.02 43.85
C ASP A 3 -26.60 -15.14 43.02
N GLY A 4 -26.66 -16.08 42.08
CA GLY A 4 -27.86 -16.30 41.24
C GLY A 4 -28.08 -15.27 40.13
N HIS A 5 -27.19 -14.31 39.93
CA HIS A 5 -27.26 -13.35 38.81
C HIS A 5 -27.19 -14.03 37.44
N TRP A 6 -27.88 -13.46 36.46
CA TRP A 6 -27.83 -13.92 35.08
C TRP A 6 -26.56 -13.42 34.39
N LEU A 7 -25.94 -14.28 33.60
CA LEU A 7 -24.73 -13.95 32.85
C LEU A 7 -25.03 -13.96 31.35
N ILE A 8 -24.58 -12.92 30.65
CA ILE A 8 -24.63 -12.83 29.19
C ILE A 8 -23.18 -12.89 28.69
N LEU A 9 -22.90 -13.85 27.82
CA LEU A 9 -21.64 -13.98 27.09
C LEU A 9 -21.86 -13.41 25.68
N ASP A 10 -21.27 -12.26 25.42
CA ASP A 10 -21.38 -11.59 24.13
C ASP A 10 -20.37 -12.16 23.12
N GLU A 11 -20.76 -12.31 21.86
CA GLU A 11 -19.93 -12.83 20.75
C GLU A 11 -19.16 -14.12 21.07
N LEU A 12 -19.87 -15.13 21.55
CA LEU A 12 -19.28 -16.40 22.03
C LEU A 12 -18.44 -17.13 20.96
N ASN A 13 -18.69 -16.86 19.69
CA ASN A 13 -17.94 -17.35 18.53
C ASN A 13 -16.52 -16.75 18.37
N LEU A 14 -16.16 -15.72 19.15
CA LEU A 14 -14.81 -15.15 19.23
C LEU A 14 -14.00 -15.69 20.42
N ALA A 15 -14.66 -16.34 21.38
CA ALA A 15 -14.01 -16.80 22.60
C ALA A 15 -12.88 -17.82 22.32
N PRO A 16 -11.76 -17.77 23.08
CA PRO A 16 -10.73 -18.79 23.02
C PRO A 16 -11.27 -20.19 23.32
N THR A 17 -10.68 -21.21 22.70
CA THR A 17 -11.12 -22.61 22.86
C THR A 17 -11.10 -23.05 24.32
N ASP A 18 -10.09 -22.62 25.08
CA ASP A 18 -9.93 -22.97 26.50
C ASP A 18 -11.07 -22.43 27.37
N VAL A 19 -11.55 -21.22 27.06
CA VAL A 19 -12.71 -20.61 27.73
C VAL A 19 -13.99 -21.39 27.40
N LEU A 20 -14.18 -21.77 26.13
CA LEU A 20 -15.31 -22.60 25.70
C LEU A 20 -15.28 -23.98 26.37
N GLU A 21 -14.10 -24.56 26.55
CA GLU A 21 -13.93 -25.85 27.23
C GLU A 21 -14.25 -25.76 28.71
N ALA A 22 -13.80 -24.70 29.40
CA ALA A 22 -14.14 -24.46 30.80
C ALA A 22 -15.66 -24.28 31.01
N LEU A 23 -16.34 -23.64 30.06
CA LEU A 23 -17.79 -23.43 30.09
C LEU A 23 -18.58 -24.72 29.87
N ASN A 24 -18.02 -25.76 29.25
CA ASN A 24 -18.72 -27.01 28.96
C ASN A 24 -19.35 -27.62 30.22
N ARG A 25 -18.61 -27.64 31.35
CA ARG A 25 -19.10 -28.23 32.61
C ARG A 25 -20.24 -27.44 33.26
N VAL A 26 -20.33 -26.14 32.97
CA VAL A 26 -21.40 -25.26 33.45
C VAL A 26 -22.67 -25.43 32.62
N LEU A 27 -22.49 -25.72 31.32
CA LEU A 27 -23.57 -25.95 30.36
C LEU A 27 -24.17 -27.36 30.44
N ASP A 28 -23.44 -28.31 30.98
CA ASP A 28 -23.93 -29.67 31.25
C ASP A 28 -24.85 -29.72 32.49
N ASP A 29 -25.58 -30.83 32.65
CA ASP A 29 -26.58 -31.03 33.73
C ASP A 29 -26.05 -30.79 35.15
N ASN A 30 -24.73 -30.93 35.35
CA ASN A 30 -24.09 -30.74 36.65
C ASN A 30 -24.07 -29.27 37.09
N ARG A 31 -24.09 -28.31 36.16
CA ARG A 31 -24.00 -26.85 36.40
C ARG A 31 -22.86 -26.46 37.35
N GLU A 32 -21.67 -26.96 37.07
CA GLU A 32 -20.48 -26.80 37.93
C GLU A 32 -19.30 -26.25 37.13
N LEU A 33 -18.54 -25.32 37.71
CA LEU A 33 -17.32 -24.75 37.14
C LEU A 33 -16.13 -25.24 37.97
N TYR A 34 -15.14 -25.85 37.31
CA TYR A 34 -13.90 -26.23 37.96
C TYR A 34 -12.81 -25.21 37.65
N ILE A 35 -12.29 -24.55 38.68
CA ILE A 35 -11.23 -23.54 38.56
C ILE A 35 -9.90 -24.25 38.81
N THR A 36 -9.08 -24.39 37.77
CA THR A 36 -7.83 -25.16 37.80
C THR A 36 -6.80 -24.55 38.73
N GLU A 37 -6.67 -23.22 38.79
CA GLU A 37 -5.64 -22.57 39.60
C GLU A 37 -5.91 -22.71 41.11
N THR A 38 -7.17 -22.66 41.51
CA THR A 38 -7.58 -22.78 42.93
C THR A 38 -7.97 -24.20 43.33
N GLN A 39 -8.05 -25.12 42.36
CA GLN A 39 -8.59 -26.48 42.51
C GLN A 39 -9.99 -26.49 43.16
N GLN A 40 -10.76 -25.42 43.00
CA GLN A 40 -12.10 -25.30 43.56
C GLN A 40 -13.17 -25.62 42.54
N LEU A 41 -14.19 -26.36 43.00
CA LEU A 41 -15.39 -26.61 42.25
C LEU A 41 -16.51 -25.69 42.75
N VAL A 42 -17.03 -24.85 41.85
CA VAL A 42 -18.10 -23.91 42.15
C VAL A 42 -19.39 -24.41 41.51
N LYS A 43 -20.43 -24.60 42.32
CA LYS A 43 -21.76 -25.01 41.84
C LYS A 43 -22.64 -23.80 41.54
N ALA A 44 -23.39 -23.86 40.44
CA ALA A 44 -24.29 -22.79 40.04
C ALA A 44 -25.44 -22.66 41.03
N HIS A 45 -25.77 -21.42 41.40
CA HIS A 45 -26.99 -21.13 42.14
C HIS A 45 -28.25 -21.56 41.35
N PRO A 46 -29.35 -22.02 41.97
CA PRO A 46 -30.55 -22.45 41.24
C PRO A 46 -31.12 -21.41 40.26
N HIS A 47 -31.08 -20.13 40.62
CA HIS A 47 -31.56 -19.02 39.79
C HIS A 47 -30.56 -18.51 38.74
N PHE A 48 -29.34 -19.07 38.71
CA PHE A 48 -28.35 -18.72 37.70
C PHE A 48 -28.88 -19.10 36.31
N LEU A 49 -28.72 -18.22 35.34
CA LEU A 49 -29.00 -18.48 33.92
C LEU A 49 -27.85 -17.92 33.09
N LEU A 50 -27.54 -18.63 32.01
CA LEU A 50 -26.46 -18.29 31.09
C LEU A 50 -27.06 -18.06 29.70
N PHE A 51 -26.80 -16.88 29.15
CA PHE A 51 -27.20 -16.50 27.80
C PHE A 51 -25.93 -16.33 26.96
N GLY A 52 -25.92 -16.89 25.75
CA GLY A 52 -24.84 -16.67 24.78
C GLY A 52 -25.39 -15.95 23.57
N THR A 53 -24.71 -14.90 23.12
CA THR A 53 -24.98 -14.27 21.82
C THR A 53 -23.94 -14.76 20.81
N GLN A 54 -24.36 -14.88 19.56
CA GLN A 54 -23.45 -15.11 18.44
C GLN A 54 -24.02 -14.39 17.23
N ASN A 55 -23.14 -13.83 16.42
CA ASN A 55 -23.52 -13.33 15.11
C ASN A 55 -23.40 -14.48 14.09
N PRO A 56 -24.34 -14.62 13.14
CA PRO A 56 -24.29 -15.71 12.18
C PRO A 56 -23.01 -15.67 11.31
N PRO A 57 -22.48 -16.84 10.94
CA PRO A 57 -21.29 -16.97 10.11
C PRO A 57 -21.55 -16.46 8.67
N GLY A 58 -20.54 -15.85 8.04
CA GLY A 58 -20.56 -15.45 6.63
C GLY A 58 -20.78 -13.96 6.35
N VAL A 59 -21.41 -13.20 7.26
CA VAL A 59 -21.63 -11.74 7.08
C VAL A 59 -20.44 -10.91 7.58
N TYR A 60 -19.68 -11.43 8.53
CA TYR A 60 -18.57 -10.76 9.19
C TYR A 60 -17.33 -11.67 9.20
N GLY A 61 -16.21 -11.18 8.67
CA GLY A 61 -14.94 -11.92 8.63
C GLY A 61 -14.32 -12.12 10.02
N GLY A 62 -13.58 -13.21 10.22
CA GLY A 62 -12.85 -13.50 11.47
C GLY A 62 -13.62 -14.31 12.53
N ARG A 63 -14.90 -14.61 12.30
CA ARG A 63 -15.76 -15.31 13.28
C ARG A 63 -15.74 -16.82 13.07
N LYS A 64 -15.38 -17.59 14.12
CA LYS A 64 -15.35 -19.05 14.08
C LYS A 64 -16.76 -19.64 14.12
N LEU A 65 -16.97 -20.76 13.44
CA LEU A 65 -18.21 -21.52 13.57
C LEU A 65 -18.19 -22.28 14.89
N LEU A 66 -19.17 -22.05 15.77
CA LEU A 66 -19.30 -22.88 16.96
C LEU A 66 -19.63 -24.33 16.56
N SER A 67 -18.96 -25.29 17.21
CA SER A 67 -19.18 -26.71 16.94
C SER A 67 -20.65 -27.07 17.16
N ARG A 68 -21.19 -27.97 16.33
CA ARG A 68 -22.60 -28.39 16.44
C ARG A 68 -22.88 -29.01 17.82
N ALA A 69 -21.92 -29.72 18.39
CA ALA A 69 -22.04 -30.33 19.71
C ALA A 69 -22.17 -29.28 20.83
N PHE A 70 -21.41 -28.18 20.74
CA PHE A 70 -21.50 -27.09 21.70
C PHE A 70 -22.81 -26.32 21.55
N ARG A 71 -23.22 -26.04 20.30
CA ARG A 71 -24.50 -25.38 19.98
C ARG A 71 -25.73 -26.14 20.48
N ASN A 72 -25.72 -27.47 20.39
CA ASN A 72 -26.80 -28.32 20.89
C ASN A 72 -27.03 -28.21 22.41
N ARG A 73 -26.09 -27.63 23.18
CA ARG A 73 -26.25 -27.38 24.63
C ARG A 73 -27.02 -26.09 24.92
N PHE A 74 -27.21 -25.24 23.91
CA PHE A 74 -28.02 -24.03 23.99
C PHE A 74 -29.38 -24.27 23.35
N ILE A 75 -30.38 -23.53 23.85
CA ILE A 75 -31.62 -23.34 23.10
C ILE A 75 -31.32 -22.29 22.04
N GLU A 76 -31.22 -22.70 20.77
CA GLU A 76 -30.98 -21.79 19.67
C GLU A 76 -32.22 -20.93 19.40
N LEU A 77 -32.06 -19.62 19.52
CA LEU A 77 -33.08 -18.64 19.18
C LEU A 77 -32.56 -17.77 18.03
N HIS A 78 -33.34 -17.68 16.96
CA HIS A 78 -33.04 -16.80 15.83
C HIS A 78 -33.82 -15.50 15.98
N TYR A 79 -33.12 -14.38 15.79
CA TYR A 79 -33.71 -13.04 15.78
C TYR A 79 -33.85 -12.57 14.34
N ASP A 80 -35.08 -12.27 13.94
CA ASP A 80 -35.38 -11.67 12.64
C ASP A 80 -35.02 -10.17 12.63
N ASP A 81 -34.76 -9.64 11.44
CA ASP A 81 -34.50 -8.22 11.26
C ASP A 81 -35.71 -7.37 11.66
N ILE A 82 -35.45 -6.22 12.30
CA ILE A 82 -36.49 -5.31 12.77
C ILE A 82 -37.28 -4.74 11.58
N PRO A 83 -38.62 -4.91 11.55
CA PRO A 83 -39.45 -4.36 10.50
C PRO A 83 -39.31 -2.83 10.40
N PRO A 84 -39.35 -2.26 9.19
CA PRO A 84 -39.16 -0.83 8.94
C PRO A 84 -40.14 0.10 9.66
N ASN A 85 -41.40 -0.34 9.81
CA ASN A 85 -42.42 0.44 10.51
C ASN A 85 -42.17 0.45 12.02
N GLU A 86 -41.64 -0.64 12.56
CA GLU A 86 -41.22 -0.72 13.96
C GLU A 86 -39.98 0.15 14.21
N LEU A 87 -39.04 0.18 13.26
CA LEU A 87 -37.87 1.03 13.34
C LEU A 87 -38.24 2.53 13.42
N VAL A 88 -39.24 2.97 12.65
CA VAL A 88 -39.78 4.34 12.76
C VAL A 88 -40.32 4.62 14.17
N ASN A 89 -41.08 3.68 14.74
CA ASN A 89 -41.62 3.81 16.10
C ASN A 89 -40.50 3.83 17.15
N ILE A 90 -39.47 3.00 16.99
CA ILE A 90 -38.32 2.95 17.89
C ILE A 90 -37.55 4.28 17.84
N LEU A 91 -37.28 4.84 16.66
CA LEU A 91 -36.62 6.14 16.53
C LEU A 91 -37.47 7.26 17.14
N HIS A 92 -38.79 7.20 16.97
CA HIS A 92 -39.71 8.18 17.53
C HIS A 92 -39.68 8.17 19.07
N GLN A 93 -39.73 6.99 19.69
CA GLN A 93 -39.78 6.85 21.14
C GLN A 93 -38.40 7.03 21.80
N LYS A 94 -37.36 6.41 21.24
CA LYS A 94 -36.01 6.39 21.83
C LYS A 94 -35.25 7.70 21.62
N CYS A 95 -35.32 8.26 20.42
CA CYS A 95 -34.56 9.47 20.07
C CYS A 95 -35.43 10.74 20.12
N SER A 96 -36.70 10.64 20.52
CA SER A 96 -37.67 11.75 20.52
C SER A 96 -37.83 12.42 19.15
N LEU A 97 -37.56 11.68 18.07
CA LEU A 97 -37.58 12.20 16.69
C LEU A 97 -39.03 12.21 16.16
N PRO A 98 -39.54 13.31 15.57
CA PRO A 98 -40.86 13.31 14.95
C PRO A 98 -41.02 12.20 13.90
N GLU A 99 -42.18 11.53 13.90
CA GLU A 99 -42.46 10.37 13.03
C GLU A 99 -42.21 10.68 11.54
N LYS A 100 -42.50 11.93 11.11
CA LYS A 100 -42.23 12.42 9.76
C LYS A 100 -40.75 12.32 9.38
N TYR A 101 -39.85 12.72 10.28
CA TYR A 101 -38.40 12.67 10.03
C TYR A 101 -37.86 11.26 10.17
N ALA A 102 -38.35 10.47 11.14
CA ALA A 102 -38.02 9.06 11.29
C ALA A 102 -38.33 8.26 10.00
N LYS A 103 -39.50 8.49 9.38
CA LYS A 103 -39.87 7.87 8.10
C LYS A 103 -38.89 8.23 6.98
N LYS A 104 -38.46 9.49 6.89
CA LYS A 104 -37.48 9.94 5.88
C LYS A 104 -36.11 9.26 6.08
N MET A 105 -35.62 9.19 7.31
CA MET A 105 -34.32 8.58 7.62
C MET A 105 -34.30 7.07 7.35
N VAL A 106 -35.37 6.35 7.74
CA VAL A 106 -35.52 4.92 7.45
C VAL A 106 -35.64 4.67 5.94
N ALA A 107 -36.30 5.58 5.21
CA ALA A 107 -36.39 5.49 3.75
C ALA A 107 -35.02 5.66 3.08
N VAL A 108 -34.19 6.62 3.53
CA VAL A 108 -32.81 6.80 3.05
C VAL A 108 -31.98 5.55 3.27
N MET A 109 -32.00 4.97 4.48
CA MET A 109 -31.27 3.75 4.80
C MET A 109 -31.67 2.59 3.86
N LYS A 110 -32.97 2.41 3.64
CA LYS A 110 -33.48 1.37 2.74
C LYS A 110 -33.08 1.57 1.29
N ASP A 111 -33.19 2.79 0.76
CA ASP A 111 -32.83 3.08 -0.64
C ASP A 111 -31.33 2.81 -0.86
N LEU A 112 -30.47 3.22 0.09
CA LEU A 112 -29.04 2.91 0.05
C LEU A 112 -28.76 1.40 0.11
N GLN A 113 -29.44 0.66 1.02
CA GLN A 113 -29.33 -0.80 1.10
C GLN A 113 -29.82 -1.50 -0.18
N GLN A 114 -30.91 -1.01 -0.79
CA GLN A 114 -31.46 -1.55 -2.02
C GLN A 114 -30.56 -1.27 -3.24
N ARG A 115 -30.05 -0.05 -3.38
CA ARG A 115 -29.11 0.31 -4.45
C ARG A 115 -27.88 -0.57 -4.41
N ARG A 116 -27.33 -0.84 -3.22
CA ARG A 116 -26.23 -1.81 -3.03
C ARG A 116 -26.56 -3.21 -3.54
N SER A 117 -27.76 -3.72 -3.24
CA SER A 117 -28.17 -5.06 -3.70
C SER A 117 -28.30 -5.18 -5.22
N LEU A 118 -28.51 -4.06 -5.92
CA LEU A 118 -28.81 -4.03 -7.36
C LEU A 118 -27.62 -3.63 -8.23
N SER A 119 -26.76 -2.73 -7.76
CA SER A 119 -25.81 -2.03 -8.65
C SER A 119 -24.36 -2.50 -8.53
N GLY A 120 -23.97 -3.28 -7.52
CA GLY A 120 -22.57 -3.62 -7.27
C GLY A 120 -21.66 -2.42 -6.97
N ILE A 121 -22.15 -1.17 -7.06
CA ILE A 121 -21.38 0.07 -6.89
C ILE A 121 -20.72 0.16 -5.50
N PHE A 122 -21.32 -0.48 -4.49
CA PHE A 122 -20.78 -0.59 -3.14
C PHE A 122 -20.07 -1.94 -2.92
N GLU A 123 -19.15 -2.29 -3.82
CA GLU A 123 -18.40 -3.56 -3.85
C GLU A 123 -17.38 -3.70 -2.68
N GLY A 124 -17.27 -2.69 -1.81
CA GLY A 124 -16.48 -2.73 -0.57
C GLY A 124 -17.27 -3.10 0.70
N LYS A 125 -16.54 -3.59 1.71
CA LYS A 125 -17.02 -3.63 3.11
C LYS A 125 -17.28 -2.23 3.69
N TYR A 126 -16.72 -1.19 3.07
CA TYR A 126 -16.77 0.22 3.50
C TYR A 126 -17.91 0.92 2.75
N GLY A 127 -18.94 1.39 3.47
CA GLY A 127 -20.11 2.06 2.88
C GLY A 127 -21.46 1.44 3.24
N LEU A 128 -21.50 0.40 4.08
CA LEU A 128 -22.77 -0.19 4.55
C LEU A 128 -23.41 0.73 5.60
N VAL A 129 -24.62 1.24 5.33
CA VAL A 129 -25.39 1.99 6.33
C VAL A 129 -25.91 1.00 7.37
N THR A 130 -25.42 1.14 8.60
CA THR A 130 -25.82 0.27 9.71
C THR A 130 -26.97 0.89 10.52
N LEU A 131 -27.66 0.06 11.31
CA LEU A 131 -28.64 0.57 12.28
C LEU A 131 -27.97 1.51 13.31
N ARG A 132 -26.69 1.29 13.66
CA ARG A 132 -25.94 2.17 14.56
C ARG A 132 -25.79 3.57 13.97
N ASP A 133 -25.52 3.68 12.67
CA ASP A 133 -25.44 4.97 11.97
C ASP A 133 -26.77 5.69 11.95
N LEU A 134 -27.86 4.96 11.73
CA LEU A 134 -29.22 5.51 11.80
C LEU A 134 -29.54 6.05 13.20
N PHE A 135 -29.15 5.31 14.25
CA PHE A 135 -29.31 5.77 15.64
C PHE A 135 -28.43 6.98 15.94
N ARG A 136 -27.17 7.03 15.49
CA ARG A 136 -26.31 8.23 15.63
C ARG A 136 -26.96 9.43 14.96
N TRP A 137 -27.44 9.26 13.73
CA TRP A 137 -28.10 10.33 12.99
C TRP A 137 -29.34 10.85 13.73
N ALA A 138 -30.17 9.97 14.30
CA ALA A 138 -31.33 10.36 15.09
C ALA A 138 -30.94 10.99 16.44
N GLU A 139 -29.82 10.55 17.03
CA GLU A 139 -29.32 11.07 18.29
C GLU A 139 -28.76 12.48 18.17
N ARG A 140 -28.15 12.81 17.03
CA ARG A 140 -27.73 14.19 16.69
C ARG A 140 -28.91 15.17 16.74
N TYR A 141 -30.09 14.75 16.29
CA TYR A 141 -31.31 15.57 16.43
C TYR A 141 -31.66 15.81 17.89
N ARG A 142 -31.69 14.76 18.72
CA ARG A 142 -32.04 14.84 20.14
C ARG A 142 -31.10 15.76 20.93
N ARG A 143 -29.82 15.75 20.57
CA ARG A 143 -28.75 16.51 21.24
C ARG A 143 -28.52 17.90 20.64
N SER A 144 -29.14 18.23 19.52
CA SER A 144 -29.02 19.55 18.90
C SER A 144 -29.73 20.60 19.78
N PHE A 145 -28.96 21.54 20.32
CA PHE A 145 -29.51 22.70 21.03
C PHE A 145 -29.84 23.79 20.01
N VAL A 146 -31.13 24.09 19.84
CA VAL A 146 -31.59 25.23 19.02
C VAL A 146 -32.43 26.16 19.89
N SER A 147 -32.04 27.44 19.94
CA SER A 147 -32.67 28.49 20.75
C SER A 147 -33.72 29.31 19.99
N GLU A 148 -33.91 29.09 18.67
CA GLU A 148 -34.81 29.88 17.83
C GLU A 148 -36.08 29.14 17.38
N ASN A 149 -37.20 29.87 17.34
CA ASN A 149 -38.53 29.34 17.02
C ASN A 149 -38.75 28.99 15.52
N PHE A 150 -37.82 29.34 14.62
CA PHE A 150 -37.87 29.00 13.19
C PHE A 150 -36.52 28.44 12.73
N TYR A 151 -36.41 27.11 12.70
CA TYR A 151 -35.18 26.42 12.31
C TYR A 151 -35.47 25.36 11.24
N ASP A 152 -34.65 25.31 10.18
CA ASP A 152 -34.82 24.37 9.08
C ASP A 152 -34.22 22.99 9.45
N TRP A 153 -35.01 22.24 10.22
CA TRP A 153 -34.65 20.87 10.62
C TRP A 153 -34.47 19.91 9.45
N GLU A 154 -35.11 20.15 8.30
CA GLU A 154 -34.94 19.27 7.14
C GLU A 154 -33.57 19.45 6.49
N GLN A 155 -33.06 20.69 6.46
CA GLN A 155 -31.71 20.97 5.98
C GLN A 155 -30.64 20.46 6.96
N LEU A 156 -30.79 20.71 8.27
CA LEU A 156 -29.84 20.23 9.28
C LEU A 156 -29.70 18.70 9.24
N LEU A 157 -30.81 17.98 9.21
CA LEU A 157 -30.81 16.51 9.16
C LEU A 157 -30.17 16.00 7.87
N ALA A 158 -30.41 16.67 6.73
CA ALA A 158 -29.78 16.29 5.47
C ALA A 158 -28.25 16.46 5.52
N GLU A 159 -27.76 17.58 6.09
CA GLU A 159 -26.33 17.86 6.25
C GLU A 159 -25.65 16.91 7.25
N ASP A 160 -26.25 16.67 8.43
CA ASP A 160 -25.71 15.74 9.42
C ASP A 160 -25.73 14.29 8.90
N GLY A 161 -26.76 13.91 8.14
CA GLY A 161 -26.85 12.61 7.49
C GLY A 161 -25.77 12.43 6.43
N PHE A 162 -25.54 13.47 5.62
CA PHE A 162 -24.45 13.47 4.65
C PHE A 162 -23.09 13.34 5.32
N MET A 163 -22.81 14.12 6.37
CA MET A 163 -21.52 14.04 7.10
C MET A 163 -21.26 12.66 7.71
N LEU A 164 -22.27 12.00 8.30
CA LEU A 164 -22.14 10.67 8.89
C LEU A 164 -21.91 9.56 7.85
N LEU A 165 -22.59 9.66 6.70
CA LEU A 165 -22.60 8.61 5.68
C LEU A 165 -21.48 8.80 4.66
N ALA A 166 -21.23 10.02 4.20
CA ALA A 166 -20.18 10.35 3.24
C ALA A 166 -18.79 10.49 3.89
N GLY A 167 -18.72 10.86 5.17
CA GLY A 167 -17.44 11.06 5.88
C GLY A 167 -16.54 9.83 5.95
N ARG A 168 -17.10 8.62 5.77
CA ARG A 168 -16.36 7.34 5.78
C ARG A 168 -15.98 6.82 4.39
N LEU A 169 -16.47 7.46 3.32
CA LEU A 169 -16.31 6.96 1.96
C LEU A 169 -14.92 7.29 1.40
N ARG A 170 -14.40 6.37 0.59
CA ARG A 170 -13.12 6.52 -0.13
C ARG A 170 -13.34 7.02 -1.57
N SER A 171 -14.51 6.76 -2.15
CA SER A 171 -14.84 7.07 -3.54
C SER A 171 -15.83 8.23 -3.64
N LYS A 172 -15.52 9.17 -4.53
CA LYS A 172 -16.40 10.32 -4.82
C LYS A 172 -17.71 9.90 -5.50
N VAL A 173 -17.70 8.82 -6.26
CA VAL A 173 -18.91 8.28 -6.92
C VAL A 173 -19.95 7.83 -5.89
N GLU A 174 -19.51 7.21 -4.78
CA GLU A 174 -20.40 6.79 -3.70
C GLU A 174 -20.96 8.00 -2.92
N GLU A 175 -20.15 9.06 -2.77
CA GLU A 175 -20.56 10.33 -2.15
C GLU A 175 -21.70 10.97 -2.95
N ASP A 176 -21.60 10.99 -4.29
CA ASP A 176 -22.65 11.53 -5.18
C ASP A 176 -23.97 10.74 -5.06
N VAL A 177 -23.91 9.41 -4.91
CA VAL A 177 -25.11 8.57 -4.70
C VAL A 177 -25.80 8.92 -3.39
N ILE A 178 -25.05 9.19 -2.32
CA ILE A 178 -25.63 9.61 -1.03
C ILE A 178 -26.33 10.95 -1.18
N ILE A 179 -25.72 11.92 -1.86
CA ILE A 179 -26.32 13.23 -2.12
C ILE A 179 -27.63 13.09 -2.88
N GLU A 180 -27.66 12.23 -3.90
CA GLU A 180 -28.86 11.95 -4.69
C GLU A 180 -29.99 11.36 -3.82
N VAL A 181 -29.69 10.36 -3.00
CA VAL A 181 -30.68 9.69 -2.14
C VAL A 181 -31.20 10.62 -1.03
N ILE A 182 -30.31 11.38 -0.39
CA ILE A 182 -30.71 12.38 0.62
C ILE A 182 -31.60 13.44 -0.03
N SER A 183 -31.20 13.96 -1.20
CA SER A 183 -31.97 14.98 -1.94
C SER A 183 -33.35 14.45 -2.34
N LYS A 184 -33.45 13.18 -2.75
CA LYS A 184 -34.71 12.51 -3.09
C LYS A 184 -35.69 12.44 -1.92
N HIS A 185 -35.23 12.08 -0.71
CA HIS A 185 -36.11 11.87 0.45
C HIS A 185 -36.34 13.13 1.30
N PHE A 186 -35.32 13.96 1.48
CA PHE A 186 -35.42 15.21 2.26
C PHE A 186 -35.89 16.39 1.42
N LYS A 187 -35.79 16.32 0.08
CA LYS A 187 -36.11 17.43 -0.86
C LYS A 187 -35.24 18.67 -0.63
N LYS A 188 -33.98 18.44 -0.22
CA LYS A 188 -32.98 19.46 0.09
C LYS A 188 -31.68 19.10 -0.60
N SER A 189 -31.03 20.08 -1.23
CA SER A 189 -29.71 19.90 -1.85
C SER A 189 -28.62 20.09 -0.82
N VAL A 190 -27.66 19.18 -0.79
CA VAL A 190 -26.42 19.29 0.00
C VAL A 190 -25.28 19.55 -0.97
N ASP A 191 -24.61 20.69 -0.82
CA ASP A 191 -23.40 21.02 -1.58
C ASP A 191 -22.18 20.76 -0.68
N PRO A 192 -21.37 19.72 -0.96
CA PRO A 192 -20.22 19.37 -0.14
C PRO A 192 -19.18 20.50 -0.07
N LEU A 193 -18.95 21.23 -1.17
CA LEU A 193 -17.91 22.25 -1.19
C LEU A 193 -18.31 23.42 -0.29
N ALA A 194 -19.54 23.93 -0.44
CA ALA A 194 -20.05 25.00 0.40
C ALA A 194 -20.15 24.60 1.88
N LEU A 195 -20.52 23.35 2.17
CA LEU A 195 -20.69 22.82 3.53
C LEU A 195 -19.40 22.85 4.35
N PHE A 196 -18.24 22.60 3.73
CA PHE A 196 -16.95 22.52 4.42
C PHE A 196 -16.05 23.73 4.23
N THR A 197 -16.28 24.59 3.22
CA THR A 197 -15.41 25.76 2.95
C THR A 197 -16.01 27.09 3.37
N SER A 198 -17.34 27.19 3.43
CA SER A 198 -18.03 28.43 3.74
C SER A 198 -18.89 28.28 4.99
N PRO A 199 -19.04 29.31 5.83
CA PRO A 199 -19.90 29.27 7.01
C PRO A 199 -21.41 29.28 6.65
N GLY A 200 -21.78 28.86 5.44
CA GLY A 200 -23.15 28.83 4.94
C GLY A 200 -23.96 27.59 5.33
N GLY A 201 -23.31 26.49 5.75
CA GLY A 201 -23.99 25.27 6.20
C GLY A 201 -24.62 25.41 7.58
N LEU A 202 -25.86 24.97 7.76
CA LEU A 202 -26.58 25.13 9.03
C LEU A 202 -25.97 24.26 10.14
N ALA A 203 -25.41 23.10 9.77
CA ALA A 203 -24.72 22.17 10.66
C ALA A 203 -23.26 22.57 10.97
N THR A 204 -22.58 23.24 10.03
CA THR A 204 -21.12 23.45 10.06
C THR A 204 -20.70 24.89 10.33
N ALA A 205 -21.62 25.87 10.25
CA ALA A 205 -21.30 27.29 10.41
C ALA A 205 -20.60 27.62 11.74
N GLU A 206 -21.04 27.02 12.85
CA GLU A 206 -20.40 27.23 14.16
C GLU A 206 -19.04 26.53 14.24
N CYS A 207 -18.95 25.29 13.75
CA CYS A 207 -17.71 24.51 13.70
C CYS A 207 -16.62 25.26 12.91
N LEU A 208 -16.97 25.77 11.73
CA LEU A 208 -16.04 26.48 10.84
C LEU A 208 -15.51 27.77 11.46
N LYS A 209 -16.35 28.53 12.18
CA LYS A 209 -15.91 29.73 12.90
C LYS A 209 -14.89 29.41 13.99
N ILE A 210 -15.04 28.27 14.68
CA ILE A 210 -14.12 27.86 15.74
C ILE A 210 -12.81 27.33 15.14
N LEU A 211 -12.90 26.49 14.10
CA LEU A 211 -11.74 25.85 13.46
C LEU A 211 -10.87 26.85 12.67
N THR A 212 -11.50 27.79 11.96
CA THR A 212 -10.79 28.82 11.18
C THR A 212 -10.40 30.05 12.01
N GLY A 213 -10.60 30.00 13.33
CA GLY A 213 -10.10 31.00 14.27
C GLY A 213 -8.57 31.03 14.36
N PRO A 214 -7.99 31.98 15.13
CA PRO A 214 -6.55 32.07 15.32
C PRO A 214 -6.00 30.79 15.94
N LEU A 215 -5.07 30.14 15.24
CA LEU A 215 -4.41 28.93 15.69
C LEU A 215 -3.41 29.24 16.82
N HIS A 216 -3.24 28.28 17.73
CA HIS A 216 -2.19 28.30 18.75
C HIS A 216 -0.80 28.28 18.07
N GLU A 217 0.22 28.91 18.67
CA GLU A 217 1.56 29.11 18.08
C GLU A 217 2.18 27.81 17.55
N GLU A 218 2.00 26.71 18.28
CA GLU A 218 2.48 25.36 17.90
C GLU A 218 1.94 24.88 16.55
N PHE A 219 0.78 25.36 16.11
CA PHE A 219 0.09 24.92 14.88
C PHE A 219 0.12 25.97 13.76
N HIS A 220 0.93 27.03 13.87
CA HIS A 220 1.05 28.04 12.80
C HIS A 220 1.60 27.48 11.48
N HIS A 221 2.29 26.34 11.54
CA HIS A 221 2.76 25.60 10.37
C HIS A 221 1.65 24.86 9.61
N LEU A 222 0.44 24.76 10.17
CA LEU A 222 -0.69 24.15 9.50
C LEU A 222 -1.34 25.13 8.54
N TYR A 223 -1.54 24.66 7.31
CA TYR A 223 -2.31 25.35 6.29
C TYR A 223 -3.63 24.61 6.06
N TRP A 224 -4.76 25.34 6.08
CA TRP A 224 -6.09 24.78 5.90
C TRP A 224 -6.37 24.49 4.41
N THR A 225 -6.00 23.30 3.96
CA THR A 225 -6.49 22.79 2.66
C THR A 225 -7.96 22.37 2.76
N PRO A 226 -8.72 22.35 1.65
CA PRO A 226 -10.12 21.90 1.66
C PRO A 226 -10.31 20.49 2.24
N GLY A 227 -9.38 19.56 1.96
CA GLY A 227 -9.41 18.20 2.49
C GLY A 227 -9.15 18.12 3.99
N LEU A 228 -8.16 18.87 4.49
CA LEU A 228 -7.87 18.94 5.92
C LEU A 228 -9.03 19.59 6.69
N LEU A 229 -9.62 20.65 6.13
CA LEU A 229 -10.76 21.33 6.73
C LEU A 229 -12.02 20.44 6.77
N LYS A 230 -12.31 19.68 5.70
CA LYS A 230 -13.38 18.67 5.70
C LYS A 230 -13.20 17.68 6.85
N THR A 231 -12.00 17.11 6.99
CA THR A 231 -11.68 16.14 8.04
C THR A 231 -11.80 16.76 9.44
N ALA A 232 -11.34 18.00 9.62
CA ALA A 232 -11.44 18.75 10.86
C ALA A 232 -12.89 19.02 11.29
N VAL A 233 -13.74 19.43 10.34
CA VAL A 233 -15.17 19.67 10.59
C VAL A 233 -15.88 18.38 10.99
N LEU A 234 -15.63 17.28 10.27
CA LEU A 234 -16.22 15.98 10.58
C LEU A 234 -15.83 15.49 11.98
N LEU A 235 -14.54 15.61 12.34
CA LEU A 235 -14.02 15.20 13.64
C LEU A 235 -14.61 16.05 14.77
N TYR A 236 -14.58 17.38 14.61
CA TYR A 236 -15.13 18.30 15.60
C TYR A 236 -16.64 18.07 15.80
N ARG A 237 -17.39 17.87 14.70
CA ARG A 237 -18.83 17.60 14.75
C ARG A 237 -19.15 16.29 15.48
N ALA A 238 -18.37 15.23 15.25
CA ALA A 238 -18.56 13.97 15.97
C ALA A 238 -18.28 14.10 17.47
N ILE A 239 -17.24 14.85 17.84
CA ILE A 239 -16.91 15.15 19.25
C ILE A 239 -18.00 15.99 19.94
N GLN A 240 -18.61 16.96 19.24
CA GLN A 240 -19.76 17.71 19.78
C GLN A 240 -20.92 16.80 20.23
N PHE A 241 -21.10 15.68 19.53
CA PHE A 241 -22.12 14.69 19.86
C PHE A 241 -21.61 13.53 20.72
N ASP A 242 -20.41 13.63 21.28
CA ASP A 242 -19.77 12.64 22.16
C ASP A 242 -19.67 11.24 21.53
N GLU A 243 -19.46 11.21 20.21
CA GLU A 243 -19.26 9.99 19.43
C GLU A 243 -17.79 9.57 19.49
N PRO A 244 -17.45 8.29 19.72
CA PRO A 244 -16.07 7.84 19.57
C PRO A 244 -15.66 7.92 18.10
N THR A 245 -14.51 8.52 17.80
CA THR A 245 -14.09 8.80 16.41
C THR A 245 -12.90 7.97 15.98
N LEU A 246 -12.91 7.52 14.73
CA LEU A 246 -11.83 6.75 14.12
C LEU A 246 -11.41 7.39 12.81
N LEU A 247 -10.20 7.94 12.76
CA LEU A 247 -9.62 8.56 11.58
C LEU A 247 -8.81 7.53 10.80
N ILE A 248 -9.13 7.38 9.52
CA ILE A 248 -8.46 6.43 8.61
C ILE A 248 -7.87 7.23 7.44
N GLY A 249 -6.60 7.02 7.15
CA GLY A 249 -5.91 7.66 6.02
C GLY A 249 -4.44 7.28 6.01
N THR A 250 -3.67 7.62 4.97
CA THR A 250 -2.25 7.22 4.91
C THR A 250 -1.41 7.94 5.96
N THR A 251 -0.19 7.45 6.20
CA THR A 251 0.78 8.14 7.03
C THR A 251 1.04 9.55 6.49
N GLY A 252 1.20 10.54 7.37
CA GLY A 252 1.56 11.91 6.99
C GLY A 252 0.41 12.83 6.57
N CYS A 253 -0.84 12.36 6.48
CA CYS A 253 -1.98 13.22 6.11
C CYS A 253 -2.53 14.12 7.24
N GLY A 254 -1.83 14.19 8.38
CA GLY A 254 -2.15 15.10 9.48
C GLY A 254 -3.12 14.58 10.55
N LYS A 255 -3.44 13.28 10.56
CA LYS A 255 -4.42 12.67 11.50
C LYS A 255 -4.14 12.98 12.98
N THR A 256 -2.94 12.65 13.46
CA THR A 256 -2.51 12.87 14.85
C THR A 256 -2.46 14.36 15.19
N THR A 257 -1.93 15.18 14.28
CA THR A 257 -1.86 16.63 14.44
C THR A 257 -3.24 17.27 14.56
N LEU A 258 -4.22 16.78 13.80
CA LEU A 258 -5.60 17.26 13.86
C LEU A 258 -6.27 16.93 15.20
N CYS A 259 -6.04 15.73 15.74
CA CYS A 259 -6.53 15.35 17.07
C CYS A 259 -5.92 16.24 18.17
N GLN A 260 -4.61 16.51 18.09
CA GLN A 260 -3.93 17.44 19.00
C GLN A 260 -4.51 18.85 18.91
N LEU A 261 -4.73 19.36 17.70
CA LEU A 261 -5.32 20.67 17.48
C LEU A 261 -6.72 20.77 18.11
N ILE A 262 -7.59 19.79 17.85
CA ILE A 262 -8.96 19.81 18.37
C ILE A 262 -8.99 19.69 19.89
N ALA A 263 -8.14 18.86 20.50
CA ALA A 263 -8.05 18.79 21.96
C ALA A 263 -7.68 20.16 22.57
N LYS A 264 -6.76 20.90 21.96
CA LYS A 264 -6.41 22.27 22.36
C LYS A 264 -7.57 23.24 22.18
N LEU A 265 -8.33 23.14 21.09
CA LEU A 265 -9.54 23.96 20.87
C LEU A 265 -10.63 23.68 21.93
N LEU A 266 -10.76 22.43 22.36
CA LEU A 266 -11.66 22.01 23.44
C LEU A 266 -11.13 22.35 24.84
N ARG A 267 -9.91 22.88 24.95
CA ARG A 267 -9.19 23.16 26.20
C ARG A 267 -9.10 21.92 27.11
N SER A 268 -8.98 20.75 26.48
CA SER A 268 -8.82 19.46 27.16
C SER A 268 -7.40 18.97 26.99
N GLU A 269 -6.89 18.27 28.00
CA GLU A 269 -5.60 17.58 27.90
C GLU A 269 -5.76 16.35 27.02
N LEU A 270 -4.80 16.13 26.11
CA LEU A 270 -4.78 14.96 25.24
C LEU A 270 -3.68 14.01 25.68
N SER A 271 -4.07 12.81 26.07
CA SER A 271 -3.14 11.70 26.28
C SER A 271 -3.10 10.83 25.04
N ILE A 272 -1.90 10.59 24.51
CA ILE A 272 -1.68 9.77 23.30
C ILE A 272 -1.09 8.43 23.76
N VAL A 273 -1.70 7.33 23.30
CA VAL A 273 -1.22 5.96 23.48
C VAL A 273 -0.95 5.40 22.10
N ASN A 274 0.31 5.09 21.79
CA ASN A 274 0.68 4.48 20.52
C ASN A 274 0.59 2.96 20.64
N CYS A 275 -0.16 2.33 19.75
CA CYS A 275 -0.29 0.87 19.68
C CYS A 275 0.85 0.24 18.87
N HIS A 276 1.25 -0.95 19.28
CA HIS A 276 2.23 -1.79 18.60
C HIS A 276 1.80 -3.27 18.67
N LEU A 277 2.51 -4.16 17.98
CA LEU A 277 2.16 -5.60 17.89
C LEU A 277 2.04 -6.28 19.26
N HIS A 278 2.84 -5.85 20.24
CA HIS A 278 2.85 -6.40 21.60
C HIS A 278 2.06 -5.56 22.61
N SER A 279 1.13 -4.71 22.16
CA SER A 279 0.35 -3.88 23.09
C SER A 279 -0.51 -4.76 23.96
N GLU A 280 -0.42 -4.60 25.28
CA GLU A 280 -1.17 -5.40 26.24
C GLU A 280 -2.38 -4.63 26.79
N ALA A 281 -3.36 -5.35 27.33
CA ALA A 281 -4.48 -4.72 28.03
C ALA A 281 -4.02 -3.84 29.22
N ALA A 282 -2.88 -4.19 29.85
CA ALA A 282 -2.30 -3.46 30.96
C ALA A 282 -1.83 -2.04 30.57
N ASP A 283 -1.48 -1.80 29.30
CA ASP A 283 -1.05 -0.48 28.81
C ASP A 283 -2.22 0.52 28.84
N PHE A 284 -3.44 0.04 28.58
CA PHE A 284 -4.66 0.85 28.59
C PHE A 284 -5.27 0.92 29.99
N LEU A 285 -5.51 -0.24 30.60
CA LEU A 285 -6.29 -0.37 31.84
C LEU A 285 -5.47 -0.08 33.10
N GLY A 286 -4.17 -0.38 33.04
CA GLY A 286 -3.30 -0.40 34.21
C GLY A 286 -2.93 -1.81 34.63
N GLY A 287 -2.06 -1.88 35.63
CA GLY A 287 -1.53 -3.15 36.10
C GLY A 287 -0.96 -3.05 37.50
N LEU A 288 -0.63 -4.20 38.07
CA LEU A 288 0.07 -4.29 39.34
C LEU A 288 1.52 -3.84 39.16
N ARG A 289 1.91 -2.77 39.86
CA ARG A 289 3.26 -2.22 39.85
C ARG A 289 3.89 -2.37 41.25
N PRO A 290 5.20 -2.59 41.34
CA PRO A 290 5.86 -2.72 42.63
C PRO A 290 5.88 -1.37 43.38
N ILE A 291 5.72 -1.42 44.69
CA ILE A 291 5.72 -0.21 45.53
C ILE A 291 7.16 0.30 45.72
N ARG A 292 7.48 1.47 45.15
CA ARG A 292 8.85 2.04 45.15
C ARG A 292 9.23 2.77 46.44
N ASN A 293 8.30 3.48 47.08
CA ASN A 293 8.55 4.29 48.28
C ASN A 293 7.60 3.87 49.42
N ARG A 294 8.08 3.03 50.34
CA ARG A 294 7.39 2.84 51.64
C ARG A 294 7.71 4.05 52.51
N ASN A 295 6.70 4.88 52.81
CA ASN A 295 6.83 5.85 53.89
C ASN A 295 6.99 5.08 55.20
N GLU A 296 8.01 5.40 56.01
CA GLU A 296 8.34 4.69 57.26
C GLU A 296 7.22 4.72 58.33
N ASN A 297 6.16 5.50 58.10
CA ASN A 297 5.07 5.76 59.05
C ASN A 297 3.75 5.00 58.78
N GLU A 298 3.66 4.18 57.74
CA GLU A 298 2.44 3.40 57.46
C GLU A 298 2.57 1.96 57.97
N GLU A 299 1.68 1.60 58.90
CA GLU A 299 1.63 0.29 59.56
C GLU A 299 1.52 -0.88 58.56
N GLN A 300 2.12 -2.00 58.95
CA GLN A 300 2.40 -3.21 58.20
C GLN A 300 1.21 -3.77 57.39
N THR A 301 1.05 -3.34 56.14
CA THR A 301 0.40 -4.17 55.11
C THR A 301 1.49 -4.82 54.25
N HIS A 302 1.51 -6.16 54.22
CA HIS A 302 2.45 -7.00 53.45
C HIS A 302 2.33 -6.88 51.91
N CYS A 303 1.73 -5.82 51.37
CA CYS A 303 1.58 -5.63 49.92
C CYS A 303 2.93 -5.29 49.28
N LEU A 304 3.33 -6.10 48.29
CA LEU A 304 4.53 -5.90 47.45
C LEU A 304 4.19 -5.12 46.17
N PHE A 305 2.94 -5.19 45.73
CA PHE A 305 2.44 -4.57 44.51
C PHE A 305 1.21 -3.71 44.83
N GLU A 306 1.10 -2.58 44.14
CA GLU A 306 -0.08 -1.71 44.11
C GLU A 306 -0.68 -1.69 42.70
N TRP A 307 -1.99 -1.58 42.60
CA TRP A 307 -2.63 -1.34 41.33
C TRP A 307 -2.38 0.11 40.90
N ARG A 308 -1.82 0.31 39.70
CA ARG A 308 -1.77 1.62 39.06
C ARG A 308 -2.67 1.62 37.85
N ASP A 309 -3.56 2.61 37.80
CA ASP A 309 -4.45 2.83 36.68
C ASP A 309 -3.64 3.16 35.41
N GLY A 310 -4.10 2.64 34.28
CA GLY A 310 -3.54 2.96 32.97
C GLY A 310 -4.11 4.26 32.42
N VAL A 311 -3.54 4.72 31.30
CA VAL A 311 -3.86 6.03 30.70
C VAL A 311 -5.35 6.15 30.41
N LEU A 312 -6.00 5.09 29.91
CA LEU A 312 -7.42 5.10 29.61
C LEU A 312 -8.27 5.34 30.86
N VAL A 313 -7.96 4.64 31.96
CA VAL A 313 -8.70 4.75 33.22
C VAL A 313 -8.51 6.13 33.85
N GLU A 314 -7.30 6.69 33.78
CA GLU A 314 -7.04 8.05 34.25
C GLU A 314 -7.81 9.10 33.43
N CYS A 315 -7.78 9.01 32.10
CA CYS A 315 -8.52 9.91 31.22
C CYS A 315 -10.03 9.80 31.46
N MET A 316 -10.57 8.58 31.63
CA MET A 316 -11.97 8.35 31.96
C MET A 316 -12.35 9.01 33.29
N LYS A 317 -11.53 8.88 34.34
CA LYS A 317 -11.80 9.52 35.65
C LYS A 317 -11.73 11.04 35.60
N ARG A 318 -10.83 11.61 34.78
CA ARG A 318 -10.61 13.05 34.67
C ARG A 318 -11.48 13.74 33.62
N GLY A 319 -12.16 12.98 32.76
CA GLY A 319 -12.96 13.54 31.66
C GLY A 319 -12.09 14.12 30.54
N GLN A 320 -10.91 13.55 30.29
CA GLN A 320 -9.92 14.06 29.34
C GLN A 320 -10.04 13.40 27.96
N CYS A 321 -9.37 13.98 26.96
CA CYS A 321 -9.31 13.39 25.62
C CYS A 321 -8.22 12.31 25.59
N ILE A 322 -8.53 11.16 24.98
CA ILE A 322 -7.54 10.12 24.68
C ILE A 322 -7.46 9.89 23.18
N LEU A 323 -6.24 9.75 22.66
CA LEU A 323 -5.95 9.32 21.31
C LEU A 323 -5.22 7.98 21.34
N ILE A 324 -5.83 6.97 20.74
CA ILE A 324 -5.17 5.68 20.48
C ILE A 324 -4.60 5.71 19.05
N ASP A 325 -3.29 5.87 18.93
CA ASP A 325 -2.61 5.92 17.64
C ASP A 325 -2.26 4.52 17.12
N GLU A 326 -2.34 4.35 15.80
CA GLU A 326 -2.15 3.07 15.10
C GLU A 326 -2.92 1.89 15.71
N ILE A 327 -4.20 2.10 16.06
CA ILE A 327 -5.05 1.10 16.73
C ILE A 327 -5.09 -0.26 16.01
N SER A 328 -4.85 -0.28 14.69
CA SER A 328 -4.74 -1.49 13.86
C SER A 328 -3.61 -2.44 14.24
N LEU A 329 -2.56 -1.97 14.91
CA LEU A 329 -1.40 -2.80 15.27
C LEU A 329 -1.65 -3.67 16.51
N ALA A 330 -2.57 -3.26 17.39
CA ALA A 330 -2.88 -3.99 18.60
C ALA A 330 -3.68 -5.27 18.32
N ASP A 331 -3.50 -6.30 19.15
CA ASP A 331 -4.27 -7.54 19.04
C ASP A 331 -5.76 -7.37 19.33
N ASP A 332 -6.59 -8.14 18.62
CA ASP A 332 -8.05 -8.02 18.70
C ASP A 332 -8.56 -8.28 20.13
N ALA A 333 -7.94 -9.21 20.86
CA ALA A 333 -8.27 -9.52 22.25
C ALA A 333 -8.07 -8.32 23.20
N VAL A 334 -7.10 -7.45 22.89
CA VAL A 334 -6.82 -6.24 23.66
C VAL A 334 -7.83 -5.16 23.32
N LEU A 335 -8.10 -4.98 22.02
CA LEU A 335 -9.11 -4.03 21.53
C LEU A 335 -10.53 -4.38 22.00
N GLU A 336 -10.84 -5.66 22.19
CA GLU A 336 -12.12 -6.10 22.73
C GLU A 336 -12.39 -5.58 24.14
N ARG A 337 -11.35 -5.32 24.95
CA ARG A 337 -11.50 -4.70 26.28
C ARG A 337 -12.02 -3.27 26.20
N LEU A 338 -11.84 -2.61 25.05
CA LEU A 338 -12.29 -1.23 24.79
C LEU A 338 -13.77 -1.16 24.38
N ASN A 339 -14.40 -2.28 24.00
CA ASN A 339 -15.78 -2.29 23.48
C ASN A 339 -16.78 -1.59 24.41
N SER A 340 -16.66 -1.80 25.73
CA SER A 340 -17.55 -1.21 26.73
C SER A 340 -17.40 0.32 26.83
N VAL A 341 -16.19 0.84 26.56
CA VAL A 341 -15.88 2.27 26.55
C VAL A 341 -16.38 2.95 25.28
N LEU A 342 -16.50 2.19 24.18
CA LEU A 342 -17.03 2.69 22.91
C LEU A 342 -18.56 2.76 22.87
N GLU A 343 -19.25 2.13 23.82
CA GLU A 343 -20.70 2.23 23.96
C GLU A 343 -21.12 3.55 24.66
N PRO A 344 -22.35 4.04 24.45
CA PRO A 344 -22.82 5.32 25.01
C PRO A 344 -22.74 5.42 26.53
N GLU A 345 -22.73 4.29 27.25
CA GLU A 345 -22.62 4.27 28.70
C GLU A 345 -21.21 4.59 29.22
N ARG A 346 -20.17 4.50 28.36
CA ARG A 346 -18.75 4.76 28.68
C ARG A 346 -18.29 4.07 29.96
N LYS A 347 -18.58 2.77 30.07
CA LYS A 347 -18.25 1.94 31.24
C LYS A 347 -17.09 1.01 30.96
N LEU A 348 -16.29 0.74 31.98
CA LEU A 348 -15.17 -0.20 31.90
C LEU A 348 -15.07 -1.02 33.18
N LEU A 349 -15.12 -2.34 33.05
CA LEU A 349 -14.89 -3.27 34.16
C LEU A 349 -13.42 -3.67 34.21
N VAL A 350 -12.73 -3.27 35.29
CA VAL A 350 -11.31 -3.57 35.53
C VAL A 350 -11.21 -4.77 36.46
N ALA A 351 -11.36 -5.97 35.89
CA ALA A 351 -11.37 -7.23 36.64
C ALA A 351 -9.99 -7.56 37.26
N GLU A 352 -8.92 -7.10 36.63
CA GLU A 352 -7.52 -7.35 37.03
C GLU A 352 -7.12 -6.68 38.35
N ARG A 353 -7.90 -5.68 38.80
CA ARG A 353 -7.63 -4.95 40.04
C ARG A 353 -7.77 -5.82 41.29
N GLY A 354 -8.42 -6.99 41.18
CA GLY A 354 -8.56 -7.95 42.28
C GLY A 354 -9.40 -7.37 43.41
N GLY A 355 -10.73 -7.47 43.28
CA GLY A 355 -11.68 -6.81 44.18
C GLY A 355 -11.48 -7.11 45.67
N GLY A 356 -11.26 -6.05 46.45
CA GLY A 356 -11.66 -5.99 47.86
C GLY A 356 -13.16 -5.67 47.94
N ARG A 357 -13.87 -6.19 48.96
CA ARG A 357 -15.34 -6.11 49.13
C ARG A 357 -15.97 -4.68 49.08
N GLU A 358 -15.17 -3.62 48.99
CA GLU A 358 -15.62 -2.22 49.06
C GLU A 358 -15.33 -1.39 47.79
N VAL A 359 -14.50 -1.87 46.84
CA VAL A 359 -14.16 -1.09 45.64
C VAL A 359 -15.04 -1.54 44.47
N LYS A 360 -15.79 -0.59 43.88
CA LYS A 360 -16.46 -0.83 42.60
C LYS A 360 -15.37 -0.97 41.53
N ASP A 361 -15.21 -2.17 40.98
CA ASP A 361 -14.29 -2.47 39.89
C ASP A 361 -14.78 -1.91 38.52
N GLU A 362 -15.96 -1.30 38.50
CA GLU A 362 -16.52 -0.58 37.35
C GLU A 362 -16.15 0.91 37.39
N VAL A 363 -15.48 1.37 36.32
CA VAL A 363 -15.15 2.78 36.07
C VAL A 363 -16.15 3.34 35.06
N ILE A 364 -16.75 4.48 35.40
CA ILE A 364 -17.64 5.24 34.51
C ILE A 364 -16.91 6.52 34.11
N ALA A 365 -16.87 6.84 32.82
CA ALA A 365 -16.22 8.06 32.35
C ALA A 365 -16.90 9.32 32.89
N ALA A 366 -16.10 10.28 33.32
CA ALA A 366 -16.54 11.61 33.69
C ALA A 366 -17.01 12.40 32.45
N SER A 367 -17.87 13.38 32.67
CA SER A 367 -18.37 14.26 31.60
C SER A 367 -17.22 14.97 30.89
N GLY A 368 -17.23 14.94 29.56
CA GLY A 368 -16.20 15.57 28.73
C GLY A 368 -15.12 14.61 28.21
N PHE A 369 -15.09 13.36 28.69
CA PHE A 369 -14.22 12.32 28.15
C PHE A 369 -14.47 12.10 26.65
N GLN A 370 -13.41 12.18 25.82
CA GLN A 370 -13.51 11.94 24.38
C GLN A 370 -12.53 10.86 23.95
N PHE A 371 -13.03 9.89 23.17
CA PHE A 371 -12.25 8.76 22.67
C PHE A 371 -11.99 8.94 21.17
N MET A 372 -10.72 9.14 20.81
CA MET A 372 -10.26 9.25 19.44
C MET A 372 -9.29 8.11 19.11
N ALA A 373 -9.33 7.62 17.88
CA ALA A 373 -8.39 6.62 17.38
C ALA A 373 -7.97 6.92 15.94
N THR A 374 -6.76 6.50 15.58
CA THR A 374 -6.20 6.66 14.24
C THR A 374 -5.68 5.32 13.72
N MET A 375 -5.86 5.05 12.43
CA MET A 375 -5.21 3.93 11.74
C MET A 375 -4.93 4.25 10.29
N ASN A 376 -4.05 3.46 9.67
CA ASN A 376 -3.88 3.46 8.23
C ASN A 376 -4.84 2.46 7.56
N PRO A 377 -5.23 2.69 6.30
CA PRO A 377 -6.03 1.72 5.55
C PRO A 377 -5.30 0.37 5.40
N GLY A 378 -6.05 -0.72 5.31
CA GLY A 378 -5.47 -2.05 5.09
C GLY A 378 -4.81 -2.17 3.72
N GLY A 379 -3.65 -2.83 3.68
CA GLY A 379 -2.81 -2.97 2.48
C GLY A 379 -1.36 -2.50 2.68
N ASP A 380 -1.13 -1.65 3.69
CA ASP A 380 0.20 -1.26 4.14
C ASP A 380 0.87 -2.39 4.95
N TYR A 381 2.19 -2.54 4.83
CA TYR A 381 2.97 -3.65 5.41
C TYR A 381 2.70 -3.84 6.91
N GLY A 382 2.27 -5.05 7.30
CA GLY A 382 1.99 -5.41 8.70
C GLY A 382 0.70 -4.81 9.30
N LYS A 383 -0.07 -4.00 8.56
CA LYS A 383 -1.27 -3.34 9.09
C LYS A 383 -2.54 -4.09 8.70
N LYS A 384 -3.16 -4.70 9.71
CA LYS A 384 -4.48 -5.35 9.58
C LYS A 384 -5.59 -4.31 9.65
N GLU A 385 -6.68 -4.54 8.93
CA GLU A 385 -7.88 -3.78 9.19
C GLU A 385 -8.58 -4.28 10.45
N LEU A 386 -9.20 -3.34 11.19
CA LEU A 386 -10.04 -3.67 12.32
C LEU A 386 -11.27 -4.49 11.91
N SER A 387 -11.76 -5.34 12.83
CA SER A 387 -13.00 -6.08 12.61
C SER A 387 -14.17 -5.13 12.31
N PRO A 388 -15.09 -5.47 11.39
CA PRO A 388 -16.22 -4.58 11.07
C PRO A 388 -17.11 -4.28 12.28
N ALA A 389 -17.17 -5.20 13.26
CA ALA A 389 -17.93 -5.00 14.50
C ALA A 389 -17.35 -3.87 15.35
N LEU A 390 -16.02 -3.85 15.53
CA LEU A 390 -15.33 -2.79 16.27
C LEU A 390 -15.40 -1.46 15.50
N ARG A 391 -15.18 -1.48 14.19
CA ARG A 391 -15.28 -0.30 13.31
C ARG A 391 -16.66 0.37 13.38
N ASN A 392 -17.73 -0.42 13.36
CA ASN A 392 -19.10 0.09 13.50
C ASN A 392 -19.39 0.77 14.85
N ARG A 393 -18.57 0.56 15.89
CA ARG A 393 -18.70 1.28 17.17
C ARG A 393 -18.13 2.69 17.11
N PHE A 394 -17.27 2.99 16.13
CA PHE A 394 -16.74 4.32 15.86
C PHE A 394 -17.55 5.08 14.80
N THR A 395 -17.52 6.40 14.88
CA THR A 395 -17.78 7.29 13.75
C THR A 395 -16.50 7.36 12.93
N GLU A 396 -16.52 6.69 11.78
CA GLU A 396 -15.39 6.61 10.86
C GLU A 396 -15.27 7.88 10.03
N ILE A 397 -14.04 8.39 9.91
CA ILE A 397 -13.72 9.56 9.11
C ILE A 397 -12.52 9.22 8.22
N TRP A 398 -12.71 9.34 6.91
CA TRP A 398 -11.64 9.19 5.94
C TRP A 398 -10.89 10.51 5.76
N SER A 399 -9.59 10.50 6.07
CA SER A 399 -8.70 11.63 5.87
C SER A 399 -8.13 11.58 4.46
N THR A 400 -8.50 12.56 3.64
CA THR A 400 -8.04 12.66 2.25
C THR A 400 -6.60 13.18 2.20
N ASN A 401 -5.77 12.56 1.37
CA ASN A 401 -4.45 13.10 1.05
C ASN A 401 -4.57 14.33 0.16
N VAL A 402 -3.56 15.20 0.24
CA VAL A 402 -3.41 16.28 -0.72
C VAL A 402 -2.99 15.67 -2.05
N THR A 403 -3.79 15.86 -3.10
CA THR A 403 -3.52 15.31 -4.44
C THR A 403 -3.35 16.40 -5.50
N SER A 404 -3.67 17.66 -5.18
CA SER A 404 -3.49 18.80 -6.08
C SER A 404 -2.14 19.47 -5.87
N ASP A 405 -1.41 19.70 -6.95
CA ASP A 405 -0.11 20.41 -6.94
C ASP A 405 -0.24 21.86 -6.44
N ASP A 406 -1.40 22.48 -6.64
CA ASP A 406 -1.73 23.80 -6.12
C ASP A 406 -1.75 23.83 -4.58
N ASP A 407 -2.34 22.80 -3.94
CA ASP A 407 -2.40 22.71 -2.48
C ASP A 407 -1.01 22.49 -1.87
N TYR A 408 -0.17 21.67 -2.52
CA TYR A 408 1.23 21.49 -2.13
C TYR A 408 2.00 22.81 -2.23
N SER A 409 1.84 23.53 -3.33
CA SER A 409 2.50 24.82 -3.54
C SER A 409 2.12 25.84 -2.47
N LEU A 410 0.84 25.88 -2.07
CA LEU A 410 0.35 26.74 -0.99
C LEU A 410 0.91 26.37 0.38
N ILE A 411 0.98 25.07 0.71
CA ILE A 411 1.57 24.57 1.97
C ILE A 411 3.06 24.90 2.03
N ILE A 412 3.78 24.71 0.91
CA ILE A 412 5.21 24.98 0.78
C ILE A 412 5.47 26.47 0.91
N ASP A 413 4.73 27.32 0.21
CA ASP A 413 4.87 28.77 0.29
C ASP A 413 4.61 29.29 1.71
N HIS A 414 3.58 28.78 2.39
CA HIS A 414 3.24 29.12 3.77
C HIS A 414 4.39 28.80 4.72
N ASN A 415 4.99 27.61 4.60
CA ASN A 415 6.01 27.13 5.53
C ASN A 415 7.44 27.62 5.19
N ILE A 416 7.79 27.72 3.90
CA ILE A 416 9.15 28.07 3.44
C ILE A 416 9.38 29.59 3.46
N LYS A 417 8.40 30.44 3.11
CA LYS A 417 8.57 31.91 3.20
C LYS A 417 8.83 32.39 4.63
N ALA A 418 8.32 31.66 5.63
CA ALA A 418 8.62 31.87 7.05
C ALA A 418 10.05 31.40 7.40
N TYR A 419 10.51 30.28 6.84
CA TYR A 419 11.83 29.69 7.08
C TYR A 419 12.97 30.48 6.44
N LEU A 420 12.80 30.95 5.18
CA LEU A 420 13.79 31.74 4.45
C LEU A 420 14.03 33.12 5.07
N LYS A 421 13.07 33.67 5.80
CA LYS A 421 13.26 34.90 6.58
C LYS A 421 14.20 34.73 7.78
N GLY A 422 14.41 33.52 8.27
CA GLY A 422 15.30 33.21 9.41
C GLY A 422 16.71 32.76 9.01
N LEU A 423 16.95 32.38 7.75
CA LEU A 423 18.20 31.76 7.31
C LEU A 423 19.27 32.74 6.79
N LEU A 424 19.00 34.05 6.79
CA LEU A 424 19.89 35.07 6.19
C LEU A 424 20.96 35.64 7.13
N ASP A 425 21.14 35.09 8.33
CA ASP A 425 22.24 35.46 9.23
C ASP A 425 22.96 34.20 9.73
N ILE A 426 24.22 33.98 9.31
CA ILE A 426 25.38 33.46 10.10
C ILE A 426 26.59 33.23 9.16
N ARG A 427 27.77 33.76 9.56
CA ARG A 427 29.11 33.67 8.94
C ARG A 427 30.03 32.65 9.66
N ASP A 428 30.99 32.11 8.89
CA ASP A 428 32.36 31.58 9.16
C ASP A 428 32.75 30.75 10.41
N GLY A 429 33.61 29.72 10.18
CA GLY A 429 34.60 29.22 11.17
C GLY A 429 35.11 27.75 11.06
N ASP A 430 36.28 27.57 10.40
CA ASP A 430 37.41 26.62 10.57
C ASP A 430 37.35 25.06 10.72
N GLN A 431 38.09 24.43 9.78
CA GLN A 431 39.09 23.34 9.81
C GLN A 431 38.94 22.04 10.63
N TYR A 432 38.82 20.91 9.90
CA TYR A 432 39.45 19.60 10.23
C TYR A 432 39.74 18.80 8.94
N CYS A 433 40.92 18.18 8.81
CA CYS A 433 41.35 17.45 7.61
C CYS A 433 40.87 15.98 7.58
N PHE A 434 39.92 15.68 6.67
CA PHE A 434 39.52 14.32 6.29
C PHE A 434 40.01 14.03 4.86
N ASN A 435 41.30 13.76 4.68
CA ASN A 435 42.00 13.81 3.37
C ASN A 435 41.67 12.70 2.34
N ALA A 436 40.46 12.12 2.37
CA ALA A 436 39.94 11.28 1.30
C ALA A 436 38.58 11.83 0.84
N ASN A 437 38.39 12.00 -0.48
CA ASN A 437 37.23 12.70 -1.05
C ASN A 437 35.87 12.13 -0.61
N GLY A 438 35.76 10.80 -0.46
CA GLY A 438 34.52 10.14 -0.01
C GLY A 438 34.13 10.46 1.44
N PRO A 439 34.97 10.15 2.45
CA PRO A 439 34.70 10.49 3.86
C PRO A 439 34.47 11.99 4.11
N CYS A 440 35.17 12.87 3.38
CA CYS A 440 34.98 14.32 3.46
C CYS A 440 33.56 14.74 3.04
N ASN A 441 33.09 14.27 1.88
CA ASN A 441 31.74 14.58 1.40
C ASN A 441 30.66 14.03 2.36
N ASN A 442 30.86 12.83 2.90
CA ASN A 442 29.93 12.24 3.87
C ASN A 442 29.91 13.00 5.21
N LEU A 443 31.06 13.54 5.65
CA LEU A 443 31.12 14.42 6.81
C LEU A 443 30.31 15.71 6.60
N TYR A 444 30.45 16.37 5.44
CA TYR A 444 29.66 17.56 5.14
C TYR A 444 28.16 17.27 5.09
N ARG A 445 27.75 16.13 4.53
CA ARG A 445 26.36 15.66 4.54
C ARG A 445 25.85 15.48 5.99
N LEU A 446 26.64 14.85 6.85
CA LEU A 446 26.31 14.66 8.27
C LEU A 446 26.22 15.99 9.03
N LEU A 447 27.16 16.92 8.80
CA LEU A 447 27.15 18.25 9.42
C LEU A 447 25.92 19.08 9.00
N ARG A 448 25.49 19.00 7.74
CA ARG A 448 24.23 19.59 7.30
C ARG A 448 23.02 18.94 7.98
N GLY A 449 23.03 17.61 8.11
CA GLY A 449 22.00 16.88 8.85
C GLY A 449 21.89 17.33 10.32
N LEU A 450 23.03 17.56 10.99
CA LEU A 450 23.09 18.02 12.38
C LEU A 450 22.55 19.44 12.60
N GLN A 451 22.41 20.24 11.55
CA GLN A 451 21.71 21.53 11.63
C GLN A 451 20.20 21.36 11.86
N LEU A 452 19.65 20.18 11.53
CA LEU A 452 18.27 19.82 11.80
C LEU A 452 18.18 19.16 13.18
N LYS A 453 17.25 19.63 14.02
CA LYS A 453 16.91 18.99 15.31
C LYS A 453 16.07 17.71 15.10
N ARG A 454 16.54 16.79 14.26
CA ARG A 454 15.89 15.51 13.94
C ARG A 454 16.88 14.36 13.99
N PRO A 455 16.44 13.11 14.25
CA PRO A 455 17.29 11.93 14.13
C PRO A 455 17.89 11.83 12.71
N ILE A 456 19.15 11.40 12.61
CA ILE A 456 19.88 11.28 11.34
C ILE A 456 20.07 9.80 11.03
N MET A 457 19.55 9.34 9.90
CA MET A 457 19.77 7.99 9.38
C MET A 457 20.97 7.98 8.42
N LEU A 458 21.81 6.95 8.51
CA LEU A 458 22.98 6.78 7.65
C LEU A 458 22.86 5.52 6.80
N GLU A 459 22.60 5.70 5.51
CA GLU A 459 22.48 4.60 4.54
C GLU A 459 23.79 4.37 3.78
N GLY A 460 24.08 3.12 3.42
CA GLY A 460 25.22 2.74 2.59
C GLY A 460 25.67 1.29 2.80
N ALA A 461 26.57 0.79 1.96
CA ALA A 461 27.08 -0.58 2.07
C ALA A 461 27.72 -0.87 3.45
N PRO A 462 27.70 -2.13 3.93
CA PRO A 462 28.38 -2.50 5.16
C PRO A 462 29.89 -2.22 5.05
N GLY A 463 30.52 -1.77 6.14
CA GLY A 463 31.97 -1.51 6.18
C GLY A 463 32.44 -0.16 5.64
N VAL A 464 31.57 0.68 5.05
CA VAL A 464 31.95 2.00 4.49
C VAL A 464 32.34 3.08 5.52
N GLY A 465 32.40 2.73 6.80
CA GLY A 465 32.86 3.63 7.86
C GLY A 465 31.80 4.56 8.48
N LYS A 466 30.50 4.26 8.33
CA LYS A 466 29.38 5.03 8.92
C LYS A 466 29.53 5.25 10.43
N THR A 467 29.63 4.16 11.18
CA THR A 467 29.82 4.15 12.65
C THR A 467 31.12 4.85 13.06
N SER A 468 32.19 4.64 12.30
CA SER A 468 33.51 5.27 12.53
C SER A 468 33.47 6.78 12.33
N LEU A 469 32.73 7.27 11.33
CA LEU A 469 32.57 8.69 11.04
C LEU A 469 31.82 9.41 12.16
N VAL A 470 30.70 8.85 12.63
CA VAL A 470 29.92 9.44 13.74
C VAL A 470 30.75 9.45 15.03
N SER A 471 31.46 8.35 15.32
CA SER A 471 32.31 8.25 16.52
C SER A 471 33.46 9.26 16.48
N ALA A 472 34.10 9.46 15.32
CA ALA A 472 35.15 10.45 15.14
C ALA A 472 34.61 11.88 15.30
N LEU A 473 33.42 12.17 14.77
CA LEU A 473 32.78 13.49 14.90
C LEU A 473 32.35 13.78 16.35
N ALA A 474 31.81 12.80 17.06
CA ALA A 474 31.47 12.92 18.48
C ALA A 474 32.72 13.24 19.31
N ALA A 475 33.81 12.49 19.07
CA ALA A 475 35.09 12.73 19.73
C ALA A 475 35.67 14.13 19.42
N ALA A 476 35.60 14.56 18.16
CA ALA A 476 36.08 15.88 17.74
C ALA A 476 35.25 17.04 18.32
N SER A 477 33.94 16.83 18.50
CA SER A 477 33.03 17.83 19.07
C SER A 477 32.94 17.79 20.60
N GLY A 478 33.66 16.87 21.27
CA GLY A 478 33.66 16.72 22.73
C GLY A 478 32.38 16.08 23.30
N HIS A 479 31.54 15.47 22.47
CA HIS A 479 30.34 14.77 22.92
C HIS A 479 30.66 13.30 23.24
N SER A 480 30.18 12.81 24.37
CA SER A 480 30.19 11.37 24.69
C SER A 480 29.13 10.64 23.88
N ILE A 481 29.50 9.48 23.35
CA ILE A 481 28.64 8.64 22.52
C ILE A 481 28.29 7.35 23.26
N THR A 482 27.00 7.05 23.39
CA THR A 482 26.49 5.77 23.86
C THR A 482 26.03 4.97 22.64
N ARG A 483 26.73 3.87 22.37
CA ARG A 483 26.40 2.93 21.29
C ARG A 483 25.47 1.85 21.82
N ILE A 484 24.34 1.67 21.15
CA ILE A 484 23.34 0.65 21.45
C ILE A 484 23.20 -0.21 20.21
N ASN A 485 23.58 -1.48 20.33
CA ASN A 485 23.33 -2.44 19.27
C ASN A 485 21.92 -2.98 19.47
N LEU A 486 21.13 -2.93 18.40
CA LEU A 486 19.81 -3.51 18.39
C LEU A 486 19.86 -4.91 17.81
N SER A 487 18.92 -5.71 18.25
CA SER A 487 18.70 -7.08 17.80
C SER A 487 17.22 -7.40 17.91
N GLU A 488 16.77 -8.43 17.20
CA GLU A 488 15.38 -8.90 17.22
C GLU A 488 14.86 -9.30 18.63
N HIS A 489 15.77 -9.49 19.59
CA HIS A 489 15.45 -9.85 20.99
C HIS A 489 15.59 -8.69 21.97
N THR A 490 15.85 -7.48 21.50
CA THR A 490 15.98 -6.32 22.39
C THR A 490 14.59 -5.87 22.82
N ASP A 491 14.30 -5.92 24.11
CA ASP A 491 13.02 -5.46 24.66
C ASP A 491 13.07 -4.00 25.13
N VAL A 492 11.91 -3.37 25.27
CA VAL A 492 11.79 -1.98 25.77
C VAL A 492 12.43 -1.82 27.15
N SER A 493 12.34 -2.85 28.01
CA SER A 493 12.99 -2.88 29.32
C SER A 493 14.52 -2.84 29.25
N ASP A 494 15.12 -3.38 28.18
CA ASP A 494 16.57 -3.37 28.00
C ASP A 494 17.08 -1.99 27.57
N LEU A 495 16.23 -1.18 26.93
CA LEU A 495 16.57 0.18 26.49
C LEU A 495 16.29 1.21 27.59
N PHE A 496 15.08 1.20 28.15
CA PHE A 496 14.61 2.21 29.10
C PHE A 496 14.89 1.83 30.56
N GLY A 497 14.93 0.54 30.88
CA GLY A 497 15.14 0.03 32.23
C GLY A 497 13.97 -0.81 32.76
N SER A 498 14.19 -1.42 33.92
CA SER A 498 13.17 -2.23 34.61
C SER A 498 13.29 -2.12 36.13
N ASP A 499 12.20 -2.47 36.83
CA ASP A 499 12.20 -2.61 38.29
C ASP A 499 12.84 -3.97 38.65
N LEU A 500 14.03 -3.93 39.25
CA LEU A 500 14.77 -5.13 39.66
C LEU A 500 14.62 -5.40 41.16
N PRO A 501 14.51 -6.67 41.59
CA PRO A 501 14.48 -7.00 43.00
C PRO A 501 15.87 -6.76 43.61
N VAL A 502 15.89 -6.03 44.73
CA VAL A 502 17.06 -5.75 45.56
C VAL A 502 16.79 -6.31 46.95
N GLU A 503 17.73 -7.11 47.46
CA GLU A 503 17.64 -7.64 48.82
C GLU A 503 17.89 -6.52 49.84
N GLY A 504 16.86 -6.18 50.62
CA GLY A 504 16.96 -5.27 51.74
C GLY A 504 16.87 -6.00 53.08
N ILE A 505 17.26 -5.31 54.16
CA ILE A 505 17.26 -5.81 55.54
C ILE A 505 15.86 -6.29 56.00
N ASN A 506 14.79 -5.78 55.38
CA ASN A 506 13.38 -6.11 55.69
C ASN A 506 12.67 -6.90 54.57
N GLY A 507 13.40 -7.63 53.73
CA GLY A 507 12.86 -8.45 52.62
C GLY A 507 13.18 -7.90 51.23
N ILE A 508 12.63 -8.55 50.19
CA ILE A 508 12.81 -8.17 48.78
C ILE A 508 12.10 -6.81 48.54
N LYS A 509 12.86 -5.81 48.08
CA LYS A 509 12.36 -4.53 47.58
C LYS A 509 12.59 -4.47 46.07
N PHE A 510 11.83 -3.67 45.34
CA PHE A 510 12.08 -3.42 43.92
C PHE A 510 12.63 -2.01 43.73
N GLU A 511 13.71 -1.87 42.97
CA GLU A 511 14.33 -0.59 42.65
C GLU A 511 14.44 -0.44 41.13
N TRP A 512 14.06 0.73 40.62
CA TRP A 512 14.16 1.04 39.20
C TRP A 512 15.63 1.18 38.79
N ARG A 513 16.05 0.44 37.76
CA ARG A 513 17.35 0.64 37.12
C ARG A 513 17.18 1.17 35.71
N ASP A 514 17.73 2.34 35.45
CA ASP A 514 17.74 2.96 34.12
C ASP A 514 18.50 2.06 33.13
N GLY A 515 17.92 1.88 31.94
CA GLY A 515 18.60 1.29 30.79
C GLY A 515 19.60 2.26 30.13
N PRO A 516 20.46 1.75 29.23
CA PRO A 516 21.49 2.53 28.52
C PRO A 516 20.91 3.71 27.73
N PHE A 517 19.74 3.54 27.10
CA PHE A 517 19.09 4.61 26.32
C PHE A 517 18.62 5.74 27.24
N LEU A 518 17.90 5.42 28.32
CA LEU A 518 17.38 6.41 29.28
C LEU A 518 18.52 7.15 29.99
N LYS A 519 19.58 6.44 30.33
CA LYS A 519 20.78 7.02 30.94
C LYS A 519 21.43 8.05 30.00
N ALA A 520 21.67 7.68 28.74
CA ALA A 520 22.25 8.56 27.73
C ALA A 520 21.36 9.79 27.46
N LEU A 521 20.03 9.61 27.42
CA LEU A 521 19.08 10.69 27.26
C LEU A 521 19.14 11.70 28.42
N ARG A 522 19.27 11.21 29.66
CA ARG A 522 19.40 12.06 30.87
C ARG A 522 20.74 12.79 30.94
N SER A 523 21.82 12.16 30.48
CA SER A 523 23.16 12.77 30.47
C SER A 523 23.42 13.67 29.25
N GLY A 524 22.52 13.69 28.26
CA GLY A 524 22.66 14.50 27.05
C GLY A 524 23.73 13.96 26.08
N GLU A 525 23.97 12.66 26.12
CA GLU A 525 24.95 11.97 25.28
C GLU A 525 24.40 11.75 23.86
N TRP A 526 25.31 11.64 22.88
CA TRP A 526 24.93 11.21 21.54
C TRP A 526 24.60 9.73 21.55
N ILE A 527 23.43 9.37 21.04
CA ILE A 527 22.97 7.98 20.99
C ILE A 527 23.19 7.46 19.57
N LEU A 528 24.01 6.41 19.45
CA LEU A 528 24.23 5.71 18.19
C LEU A 528 23.53 4.35 18.22
N LEU A 529 22.49 4.20 17.41
CA LEU A 529 21.77 2.97 17.21
C LEU A 529 22.40 2.21 16.04
N ASP A 530 22.95 1.03 16.31
CA ASP A 530 23.55 0.16 15.28
C ASP A 530 22.59 -0.98 14.92
N GLU A 531 22.64 -1.37 13.65
CA GLU A 531 21.83 -2.47 13.06
C GLU A 531 20.30 -2.26 13.06
N VAL A 532 19.83 -1.01 12.97
CA VAL A 532 18.40 -0.73 12.70
C VAL A 532 18.05 -1.29 11.31
N ARG A 533 17.52 -2.51 11.25
CA ARG A 533 17.03 -3.16 10.02
C ARG A 533 15.52 -2.96 9.90
N GLU A 534 14.99 -3.01 8.68
CA GLU A 534 13.54 -2.91 8.36
C GLU A 534 12.62 -3.90 9.11
N ARG A 535 13.17 -4.85 9.89
CA ARG A 535 12.41 -5.87 10.63
C ARG A 535 12.38 -5.69 12.16
N GLU A 536 13.02 -4.67 12.71
CA GLU A 536 13.02 -4.42 14.17
C GLU A 536 11.78 -3.62 14.62
N SER A 537 10.59 -4.20 14.41
CA SER A 537 9.29 -3.58 14.69
C SER A 537 8.98 -3.43 16.19
N ASN A 538 9.79 -4.03 17.08
CA ASN A 538 9.43 -4.22 18.48
C ASN A 538 9.82 -3.05 19.40
N CYS A 539 10.87 -2.29 19.05
CA CYS A 539 11.42 -1.24 19.92
C CYS A 539 11.54 0.15 19.28
N ILE A 540 11.47 0.26 17.95
CA ILE A 540 11.84 1.48 17.23
C ILE A 540 10.81 1.80 16.16
N GLU A 541 9.88 2.69 16.47
CA GLU A 541 9.13 3.43 15.46
C GLU A 541 9.94 4.66 15.03
N VAL A 542 10.89 4.46 14.10
CA VAL A 542 11.43 5.58 13.32
C VAL A 542 10.57 5.72 12.07
N ARG A 543 9.90 6.87 11.95
CA ARG A 543 9.10 7.24 10.78
C ARG A 543 9.90 7.01 9.49
N GLU A 544 9.44 6.10 8.65
CA GLU A 544 9.94 5.95 7.28
C GLU A 544 9.81 7.29 6.54
N VAL A 545 10.90 7.74 5.94
CA VAL A 545 10.87 8.70 4.84
C VAL A 545 10.89 7.86 3.57
N GLN A 546 9.76 7.81 2.86
CA GLN A 546 9.69 7.16 1.56
C GLN A 546 10.76 7.72 0.61
N LYS A 547 11.39 6.81 -0.16
CA LYS A 547 12.24 7.11 -1.31
C LYS A 547 11.57 8.17 -2.20
N VAL A 548 12.21 9.33 -2.34
CA VAL A 548 11.96 10.25 -3.44
C VAL A 548 12.81 9.78 -4.62
N LEU A 549 12.17 9.39 -5.71
CA LEU A 549 12.81 9.25 -7.02
C LEU A 549 13.23 10.66 -7.48
N TYR A 550 14.52 10.86 -7.72
CA TYR A 550 15.03 12.13 -8.24
C TYR A 550 14.82 12.17 -9.76
N SER A 551 13.89 13.00 -10.22
CA SER A 551 13.89 13.49 -11.61
C SER A 551 14.39 14.93 -11.61
N VAL A 552 15.57 15.17 -12.16
CA VAL A 552 16.11 16.54 -12.33
C VAL A 552 16.01 16.91 -13.80
N GLN A 553 15.22 17.94 -14.11
CA GLN A 553 15.11 18.51 -15.45
C GLN A 553 15.83 19.87 -15.49
N CYS A 554 16.71 20.07 -16.48
CA CYS A 554 17.39 21.34 -16.71
C CYS A 554 16.40 22.33 -17.36
N PRO A 555 16.12 23.52 -16.78
CA PRO A 555 15.15 24.48 -17.35
C PRO A 555 15.57 25.15 -18.67
N SER A 556 16.72 24.77 -19.24
CA SER A 556 17.32 25.47 -20.38
C SER A 556 17.66 24.58 -21.57
N CYS A 557 17.40 23.28 -21.52
CA CYS A 557 17.51 22.41 -22.70
C CYS A 557 16.49 21.25 -22.67
N ASP A 558 15.75 21.08 -23.78
CA ASP A 558 14.70 20.08 -24.01
C ASP A 558 15.26 18.64 -24.22
N ALA A 559 16.15 18.17 -23.34
CA ALA A 559 16.59 16.77 -23.35
C ALA A 559 15.75 15.91 -22.37
N GLU A 560 15.56 14.64 -22.73
CA GLU A 560 14.70 13.68 -22.00
C GLU A 560 15.13 13.43 -20.54
N PRO A 561 14.18 13.16 -19.62
CA PRO A 561 14.47 12.83 -18.24
C PRO A 561 15.18 11.47 -18.12
N ILE A 562 16.30 11.43 -17.41
CA ILE A 562 17.07 10.20 -17.16
C ILE A 562 16.66 9.63 -15.80
N GLU A 563 16.14 8.39 -15.79
CA GLU A 563 15.91 7.63 -14.56
C GLU A 563 17.23 6.99 -14.07
N LEU A 564 17.55 7.16 -12.77
CA LEU A 564 18.80 6.67 -12.19
C LEU A 564 18.51 5.72 -11.01
N SER A 565 19.17 4.57 -11.01
CA SER A 565 18.89 3.45 -10.09
C SER A 565 19.70 3.50 -8.79
N SER A 566 20.75 4.33 -8.72
CA SER A 566 21.59 4.52 -7.52
C SER A 566 22.27 5.90 -7.47
N LEU A 567 22.63 6.37 -6.27
CA LEU A 567 23.42 7.60 -6.05
C LEU A 567 24.83 7.51 -6.65
N ASP A 568 25.37 6.30 -6.86
CA ASP A 568 26.69 6.07 -7.46
C ASP A 568 26.66 6.23 -9.01
N GLU A 569 25.51 6.02 -9.67
CA GLU A 569 25.32 6.33 -11.09
C GLU A 569 25.22 7.84 -11.36
N VAL A 570 24.71 8.61 -10.40
CA VAL A 570 24.65 10.09 -10.47
C VAL A 570 26.07 10.66 -10.49
N GLU A 571 26.98 10.17 -9.62
CA GLU A 571 28.36 10.69 -9.53
C GLU A 571 29.24 10.27 -10.72
N SER A 572 28.95 9.16 -11.40
CA SER A 572 29.71 8.72 -12.58
C SER A 572 29.25 9.34 -13.90
N LYS A 573 27.95 9.64 -14.08
CA LYS A 573 27.41 10.25 -15.32
C LYS A 573 27.34 11.79 -15.27
N PHE A 574 27.23 12.39 -14.09
CA PHE A 574 27.28 13.85 -13.92
C PHE A 574 28.58 14.29 -13.26
N SER A 575 29.69 14.09 -13.97
CA SER A 575 30.94 14.81 -13.69
C SER A 575 30.83 16.26 -14.21
N VAL A 576 29.92 17.02 -13.60
CA VAL A 576 30.05 18.48 -13.52
C VAL A 576 30.42 18.79 -12.07
N THR A 577 31.63 18.39 -11.68
CA THR A 577 32.36 19.19 -10.69
C THR A 577 32.41 20.62 -11.24
N PRO A 578 31.81 21.63 -10.57
CA PRO A 578 32.42 22.95 -10.67
C PRO A 578 33.86 22.71 -10.20
N LYS A 579 34.84 23.03 -11.04
CA LYS A 579 36.24 22.90 -10.64
C LYS A 579 36.37 23.71 -9.36
N LEU A 580 36.53 23.00 -8.25
CA LEU A 580 36.94 23.53 -6.95
C LEU A 580 38.29 24.24 -7.03
N ASN A 581 38.95 24.24 -8.20
CA ASN A 581 40.09 25.08 -8.50
C ASN A 581 39.70 26.56 -8.62
N GLU A 582 38.49 26.95 -9.02
CA GLU A 582 38.15 28.39 -9.11
C GLU A 582 37.89 29.05 -7.75
N LEU A 583 37.44 28.28 -6.74
CA LEU A 583 37.29 28.79 -5.37
C LEU A 583 38.55 28.58 -4.51
N ARG A 584 39.41 27.62 -4.89
CA ARG A 584 40.75 27.48 -4.33
C ARG A 584 41.71 28.54 -4.90
N ASP A 585 41.55 28.94 -6.16
CA ASP A 585 42.29 30.07 -6.76
C ASP A 585 41.90 31.42 -6.13
N ILE A 586 40.67 31.57 -5.64
CA ILE A 586 40.21 32.78 -4.91
C ILE A 586 40.67 32.76 -3.44
N TYR A 587 40.78 31.60 -2.80
CA TYR A 587 41.27 31.47 -1.43
C TYR A 587 42.81 31.47 -1.33
N ASP A 588 43.50 30.81 -2.27
CA ASP A 588 44.96 30.79 -2.38
C ASP A 588 45.48 32.14 -2.93
N SER A 589 44.68 32.92 -3.69
CA SER A 589 45.03 34.31 -4.07
C SER A 589 44.93 35.32 -2.92
N MET A 590 44.29 34.95 -1.80
CA MET A 590 44.18 35.83 -0.64
C MET A 590 45.20 35.51 0.46
N LYS A 591 45.93 34.39 0.41
CA LYS A 591 46.70 33.97 1.58
C LYS A 591 48.21 34.15 1.53
N GLU A 592 48.95 34.02 0.43
CA GLU A 592 50.41 34.22 0.54
C GLU A 592 51.12 34.55 -0.78
N SER A 593 51.76 35.71 -0.79
CA SER A 593 52.73 36.20 -1.76
C SER A 593 53.92 35.26 -1.94
N GLU A 594 54.21 34.84 -3.18
CA GLU A 594 55.52 34.99 -3.85
C GLU A 594 55.54 34.34 -5.26
N GLY A 595 55.66 35.17 -6.32
CA GLY A 595 56.08 34.76 -7.67
C GLY A 595 55.05 34.92 -8.80
N ILE A 596 55.29 35.81 -9.76
CA ILE A 596 54.48 35.89 -11.00
C ILE A 596 54.90 34.73 -11.91
N HIS A 597 53.97 33.83 -12.26
CA HIS A 597 54.22 32.67 -13.11
C HIS A 597 53.90 32.91 -14.59
N CYS A 598 54.53 32.13 -15.47
CA CYS A 598 54.29 32.14 -16.92
C CYS A 598 52.89 31.64 -17.24
N GLY A 599 52.03 32.48 -17.82
CA GLY A 599 50.65 32.13 -18.21
C GLY A 599 50.51 31.16 -19.39
N ASN A 600 51.62 30.57 -19.86
CA ASN A 600 51.61 29.57 -20.92
C ASN A 600 51.99 28.16 -20.43
N CYS A 601 52.89 28.06 -19.44
CA CYS A 601 53.28 26.77 -18.86
C CYS A 601 52.88 26.61 -17.39
N PHE A 602 52.48 27.70 -16.70
CA PHE A 602 52.04 27.76 -15.31
C PHE A 602 53.02 27.24 -14.25
N ILE A 603 54.21 26.77 -14.66
CA ILE A 603 55.20 26.12 -13.79
C ILE A 603 56.40 27.04 -13.52
N ALA A 604 56.88 27.77 -14.53
CA ALA A 604 58.07 28.62 -14.42
C ALA A 604 57.73 30.07 -14.08
N SER A 605 58.62 30.76 -13.36
CA SER A 605 58.49 32.20 -13.07
C SER A 605 58.50 33.00 -14.38
N ALA A 606 57.60 33.97 -14.49
CA ALA A 606 57.51 34.86 -15.65
C ALA A 606 58.70 35.82 -15.66
N ALA A 607 59.37 35.91 -16.81
CA ALA A 607 60.45 36.86 -17.06
C ALA A 607 59.97 38.07 -17.86
N SER A 608 58.89 37.92 -18.63
CA SER A 608 58.44 38.95 -19.58
C SER A 608 56.93 38.94 -19.77
N TYR A 609 56.40 40.00 -20.35
CA TYR A 609 54.99 40.19 -20.61
C TYR A 609 54.76 40.50 -22.09
N CYS A 610 53.94 39.69 -22.76
CA CYS A 610 53.52 39.95 -24.13
C CYS A 610 52.30 40.87 -24.12
N LYS A 611 52.46 42.09 -24.64
CA LYS A 611 51.43 43.13 -24.61
C LYS A 611 50.24 42.79 -25.51
N ASP A 612 50.50 42.16 -26.66
CA ASP A 612 49.48 41.88 -27.66
C ASP A 612 48.63 40.65 -27.30
N CYS A 613 49.20 39.69 -26.56
CA CYS A 613 48.46 38.53 -26.06
C CYS A 613 47.98 38.68 -24.61
N ASN A 614 48.39 39.75 -23.92
CA ASN A 614 48.06 40.00 -22.51
C ASN A 614 48.47 38.84 -21.58
N LYS A 615 49.66 38.25 -21.79
CA LYS A 615 50.16 37.07 -21.05
C LYS A 615 51.60 37.24 -20.58
N THR A 616 51.89 36.73 -19.37
CA THR A 616 53.23 36.60 -18.81
C THR A 616 53.93 35.35 -19.36
N LEU A 617 55.21 35.44 -19.72
CA LEU A 617 55.98 34.38 -20.35
C LEU A 617 57.31 34.16 -19.62
N CYS A 618 57.74 32.91 -19.46
CA CYS A 618 59.11 32.55 -19.09
C CYS A 618 60.02 32.52 -20.34
N ASN A 619 61.33 32.52 -20.15
CA ASN A 619 62.30 32.58 -21.25
C ASN A 619 62.09 31.47 -22.30
N ASP A 620 61.80 30.24 -21.89
CA ASP A 620 61.56 29.12 -22.83
C ASP A 620 60.26 29.29 -23.63
N CYS A 621 59.22 29.85 -23.00
CA CYS A 621 57.96 30.13 -23.68
C CYS A 621 58.05 31.36 -24.59
N ILE A 622 58.98 32.29 -24.37
CA ILE A 622 59.22 33.43 -25.28
C ILE A 622 59.77 32.93 -26.62
N ASP A 623 60.75 32.03 -26.59
CA ASP A 623 61.35 31.45 -27.79
C ASP A 623 60.34 30.59 -28.56
N ALA A 624 59.50 29.84 -27.84
CA ALA A 624 58.39 29.11 -28.44
C ALA A 624 57.32 30.06 -29.01
N HIS A 625 57.01 31.17 -28.35
CA HIS A 625 56.00 32.14 -28.79
C HIS A 625 56.43 32.88 -30.06
N LYS A 626 57.71 33.26 -30.18
CA LYS A 626 58.25 33.92 -31.38
C LYS A 626 58.53 32.99 -32.56
N LYS A 627 58.52 31.66 -32.35
CA LYS A 627 58.77 30.66 -33.40
C LYS A 627 57.64 30.52 -34.41
N TRP A 628 56.42 30.89 -34.05
CA TRP A 628 55.25 30.81 -34.93
C TRP A 628 55.11 32.12 -35.69
N SER A 629 54.95 32.04 -37.01
CA SER A 629 54.94 33.21 -37.92
C SER A 629 53.86 34.24 -37.58
N GLU A 630 52.75 33.83 -36.95
CA GLU A 630 51.66 34.72 -36.54
C GLU A 630 51.98 35.59 -35.31
N PHE A 631 52.94 35.19 -34.47
CA PHE A 631 53.24 35.88 -33.20
C PHE A 631 54.66 36.49 -33.16
N ALA A 632 55.38 36.41 -34.28
CA ALA A 632 56.77 36.87 -34.38
C ALA A 632 56.92 38.39 -34.17
N THR A 633 55.86 39.18 -34.43
CA THR A 633 55.84 40.64 -34.30
C THR A 633 55.33 41.14 -32.95
N HIS A 634 54.95 40.24 -32.04
CA HIS A 634 54.39 40.63 -30.75
C HIS A 634 55.43 41.33 -29.85
N ALA A 635 55.00 42.42 -29.21
CA ALA A 635 55.81 43.25 -28.33
C ALA A 635 55.92 42.63 -26.93
N ILE A 636 57.13 42.19 -26.55
CA ILE A 636 57.43 41.57 -25.26
C ILE A 636 58.23 42.55 -24.40
N LEU A 637 57.68 42.91 -23.24
CA LEU A 637 58.27 43.82 -22.25
C LEU A 637 58.85 43.05 -21.06
N GLY A 638 59.89 43.58 -20.42
CA GLY A 638 60.39 43.04 -19.15
C GLY A 638 59.39 43.27 -18.01
N LEU A 639 59.24 42.29 -17.12
CA LEU A 639 58.22 42.33 -16.06
C LEU A 639 58.37 43.56 -15.11
N GLU A 640 59.60 44.04 -14.89
CA GLU A 640 59.88 45.23 -14.08
C GLU A 640 59.46 46.56 -14.73
N GLU A 641 59.38 46.61 -16.07
CA GLU A 641 58.92 47.80 -16.80
C GLU A 641 57.38 47.90 -16.82
N ALA A 642 56.68 46.76 -16.74
CA ALA A 642 55.22 46.71 -16.74
C ALA A 642 54.58 47.17 -15.41
N LEU A 643 55.30 47.06 -14.29
CA LEU A 643 54.80 47.33 -12.92
C LEU A 643 54.86 48.81 -12.48
N LYS A 644 55.32 49.75 -13.32
CA LYS A 644 55.58 51.16 -12.94
C LYS A 644 54.52 52.20 -13.37
N ALA A 645 53.30 51.81 -13.75
CA ALA A 645 52.24 52.78 -14.12
C ALA A 645 51.32 53.13 -12.90
N PRO A 646 50.97 54.42 -12.64
CA PRO A 646 50.54 54.87 -11.30
C PRO A 646 49.01 54.92 -11.07
N THR A 647 48.59 54.75 -9.80
CA THR A 647 47.23 55.04 -9.25
C THR A 647 47.32 55.65 -7.84
N GLU A 648 46.44 56.64 -7.54
CA GLU A 648 45.88 57.15 -6.24
C GLU A 648 45.39 58.61 -6.47
N SER A 649 44.33 59.20 -5.89
CA SER A 649 43.27 58.91 -4.89
C SER A 649 42.24 60.07 -4.91
N MET A 650 41.02 59.90 -4.34
CA MET A 650 40.16 60.91 -3.64
C MET A 650 38.64 60.89 -3.94
N ILE A 651 37.86 60.94 -2.83
CA ILE A 651 36.48 61.44 -2.59
C ILE A 651 35.34 60.40 -2.45
N GLU A 652 34.81 60.39 -1.22
CA GLU A 652 33.86 59.50 -0.57
C GLU A 652 32.42 60.06 -0.53
N GLU A 653 32.07 61.07 -1.34
CA GLU A 653 30.72 61.70 -1.33
C GLU A 653 29.89 61.46 -2.62
N GLU A 654 30.40 60.72 -3.60
CA GLU A 654 29.66 60.38 -4.84
C GLU A 654 28.98 59.00 -4.81
N ALA A 655 29.17 58.21 -3.75
CA ALA A 655 28.70 56.82 -3.71
C ALA A 655 27.19 56.69 -3.41
N GLU A 656 26.60 57.59 -2.61
CA GLU A 656 25.17 57.51 -2.31
C GLU A 656 24.29 57.97 -3.49
N GLU A 657 24.74 58.94 -4.28
CA GLU A 657 24.01 59.41 -5.46
C GLU A 657 24.12 58.42 -6.65
N LYS A 658 25.24 57.69 -6.74
CA LYS A 658 25.43 56.60 -7.74
C LYS A 658 24.72 55.31 -7.37
N VAL A 659 24.55 54.99 -6.09
CA VAL A 659 23.77 53.82 -5.66
C VAL A 659 22.26 54.08 -5.83
N ALA A 660 21.79 55.31 -5.59
CA ALA A 660 20.41 55.69 -5.90
C ALA A 660 20.12 55.72 -7.42
N SER A 661 21.09 56.16 -8.24
CA SER A 661 20.95 56.12 -9.70
C SER A 661 21.06 54.71 -10.27
N HIS A 662 21.90 53.83 -9.69
CA HIS A 662 21.95 52.41 -10.05
C HIS A 662 20.71 51.65 -9.59
N ALA A 663 20.16 51.94 -8.41
CA ALA A 663 18.91 51.32 -7.95
C ALA A 663 17.72 51.78 -8.80
N SER A 664 17.67 53.04 -9.20
CA SER A 664 16.66 53.55 -10.15
C SER A 664 16.86 53.00 -11.56
N ALA A 665 18.09 52.78 -12.01
CA ALA A 665 18.40 52.17 -13.30
C ALA A 665 18.12 50.66 -13.32
N VAL A 666 18.35 49.96 -12.20
CA VAL A 666 18.01 48.55 -12.02
C VAL A 666 16.50 48.37 -11.87
N LEU A 667 15.79 49.25 -11.15
CA LEU A 667 14.32 49.25 -11.10
C LEU A 667 13.69 49.65 -12.44
N SER A 668 14.29 50.57 -13.20
CA SER A 668 13.88 50.90 -14.58
C SER A 668 14.20 49.78 -15.56
N ALA A 669 15.28 49.02 -15.34
CA ALA A 669 15.66 47.87 -16.14
C ALA A 669 14.80 46.65 -15.79
N ILE A 670 14.39 46.48 -14.51
CA ILE A 670 13.45 45.45 -14.07
C ILE A 670 12.04 45.81 -14.53
N SER A 671 11.60 47.08 -14.43
CA SER A 671 10.31 47.51 -14.99
C SER A 671 10.30 47.47 -16.52
N GLY A 672 11.46 47.70 -17.15
CA GLY A 672 11.66 47.55 -18.59
C GLY A 672 11.66 46.09 -19.03
N ARG A 673 12.22 45.17 -18.22
CA ARG A 673 12.18 43.72 -18.46
C ARG A 673 10.83 43.12 -18.11
N GLU A 674 10.13 43.64 -17.10
CA GLU A 674 8.73 43.31 -16.81
C GLU A 674 7.80 43.87 -17.89
N ALA A 675 8.08 45.05 -18.45
CA ALA A 675 7.36 45.59 -19.60
C ALA A 675 7.68 44.80 -20.87
N GLU A 676 8.93 44.39 -21.13
CA GLU A 676 9.29 43.48 -22.23
C GLU A 676 8.70 42.08 -22.04
N ILE A 677 8.69 41.52 -20.82
CA ILE A 677 8.07 40.22 -20.51
C ILE A 677 6.54 40.33 -20.56
N ARG A 678 5.96 41.49 -20.25
CA ARG A 678 4.53 41.76 -20.36
C ARG A 678 4.13 42.10 -21.79
N GLU A 679 4.99 42.72 -22.60
CA GLU A 679 4.78 42.99 -24.03
C GLU A 679 5.04 41.73 -24.86
N GLN A 680 5.99 40.87 -24.45
CA GLN A 680 6.15 39.50 -24.96
C GLN A 680 5.03 38.58 -24.45
N GLY A 681 4.52 38.77 -23.24
CA GLY A 681 3.36 38.07 -22.70
C GLY A 681 2.02 38.56 -23.25
N GLU A 682 1.93 39.82 -23.66
CA GLU A 682 0.80 40.43 -24.37
C GLU A 682 0.86 40.08 -25.88
N ALA A 683 2.06 39.97 -26.48
CA ALA A 683 2.26 39.43 -27.83
C ALA A 683 1.94 37.93 -27.92
N VAL A 684 2.28 37.13 -26.88
CA VAL A 684 1.83 35.74 -26.75
C VAL A 684 0.31 35.66 -26.50
N LYS A 685 -0.29 36.64 -25.81
CA LYS A 685 -1.77 36.73 -25.69
C LYS A 685 -2.45 37.15 -27.00
N GLU A 686 -1.82 37.96 -27.84
CA GLU A 686 -2.33 38.30 -29.17
C GLU A 686 -2.13 37.17 -30.19
N GLU A 687 -1.04 36.39 -30.13
CA GLU A 687 -0.86 35.17 -30.93
C GLU A 687 -1.81 34.02 -30.50
N ILE A 688 -2.16 33.94 -29.21
CA ILE A 688 -3.20 33.02 -28.71
C ILE A 688 -4.63 33.51 -29.04
N SER A 689 -4.80 34.74 -29.57
CA SER A 689 -6.12 35.34 -29.86
C SER A 689 -6.67 35.07 -31.28
N VAL A 690 -5.96 34.33 -32.13
CA VAL A 690 -6.44 34.00 -33.49
C VAL A 690 -6.63 32.50 -33.72
N VAL A 691 -6.89 31.72 -32.67
CA VAL A 691 -7.39 30.36 -32.85
C VAL A 691 -8.90 30.39 -32.78
N SER A 692 -9.54 30.49 -33.95
CA SER A 692 -10.99 30.47 -33.99
C SER A 692 -11.47 29.12 -33.46
N ARG A 693 -12.37 29.14 -32.46
CA ARG A 693 -13.01 27.92 -31.94
C ARG A 693 -13.63 27.08 -33.07
N ALA A 694 -14.06 27.74 -34.14
CA ALA A 694 -14.57 27.12 -35.36
C ALA A 694 -13.48 26.35 -36.15
N GLY A 695 -12.26 26.88 -36.27
CA GLY A 695 -11.13 26.23 -36.95
C GLY A 695 -10.65 24.96 -36.24
N LEU A 696 -10.54 25.00 -34.90
CA LEU A 696 -10.21 23.83 -34.08
C LEU A 696 -11.26 22.71 -34.16
N GLU A 697 -12.55 23.06 -34.25
CA GLU A 697 -13.66 22.09 -34.42
C GLU A 697 -13.69 21.44 -35.83
N GLU A 698 -13.00 22.04 -36.81
CA GLU A 698 -12.89 21.51 -38.18
C GLU A 698 -11.64 20.66 -38.43
N CYS A 699 -10.68 20.67 -37.49
CA CYS A 699 -9.48 19.86 -37.55
C CYS A 699 -9.80 18.36 -37.52
N LYS A 700 -9.15 17.59 -38.41
CA LYS A 700 -9.35 16.14 -38.55
C LYS A 700 -8.12 15.38 -38.08
N VAL A 701 -8.36 14.38 -37.25
CA VAL A 701 -7.31 13.47 -36.79
C VAL A 701 -7.15 12.33 -37.80
N LYS A 702 -5.93 12.14 -38.32
CA LYS A 702 -5.54 11.01 -39.16
C LYS A 702 -4.43 10.20 -38.52
N GLU A 703 -4.65 8.90 -38.38
CA GLU A 703 -3.64 7.97 -37.94
C GLU A 703 -2.59 7.81 -39.05
N ILE A 704 -1.33 7.99 -38.69
CA ILE A 704 -0.21 7.79 -39.60
C ILE A 704 0.77 6.88 -38.86
N ALA A 705 0.80 5.60 -39.23
CA ALA A 705 1.86 4.64 -38.89
C ALA A 705 1.66 3.72 -37.67
N THR A 706 2.41 2.62 -37.79
CA THR A 706 2.34 1.34 -37.10
C THR A 706 2.56 1.45 -35.59
N ILE A 707 1.68 0.81 -34.82
CA ILE A 707 1.78 0.65 -33.37
C ILE A 707 3.12 -0.05 -33.03
N LYS A 708 3.90 0.54 -32.13
CA LYS A 708 5.15 -0.02 -31.58
C LYS A 708 4.98 -0.27 -30.08
N HIS A 709 5.59 -1.34 -29.57
CA HIS A 709 5.56 -1.66 -28.14
C HIS A 709 6.78 -1.04 -27.44
N MET A 710 6.58 -0.52 -26.22
CA MET A 710 7.62 0.00 -25.34
C MET A 710 7.69 -0.88 -24.08
N PRO A 711 8.53 -1.94 -24.10
CA PRO A 711 8.59 -2.95 -23.03
C PRO A 711 9.06 -2.39 -21.68
N GLU A 712 10.00 -1.44 -21.71
CA GLU A 712 10.59 -0.82 -20.52
C GLU A 712 9.55 -0.03 -19.69
N GLU A 713 8.65 0.68 -20.37
CA GLU A 713 7.61 1.50 -19.72
C GLU A 713 6.28 0.76 -19.52
N LYS A 714 6.21 -0.52 -19.92
CA LYS A 714 4.95 -1.28 -20.01
C LYS A 714 3.87 -0.51 -20.79
N ALA A 715 4.21 0.06 -21.95
CA ALA A 715 3.31 0.93 -22.71
C ALA A 715 3.29 0.57 -24.21
N ILE A 716 2.29 1.07 -24.95
CA ILE A 716 2.25 1.05 -26.42
C ILE A 716 2.38 2.48 -26.96
N THR A 717 3.00 2.61 -28.13
CA THR A 717 3.16 3.89 -28.81
C THR A 717 2.72 3.88 -30.27
N PHE A 718 2.11 4.97 -30.73
CA PHE A 718 1.67 5.15 -32.12
C PHE A 718 1.72 6.63 -32.54
N GLU A 719 1.80 6.87 -33.85
CA GLU A 719 1.90 8.21 -34.45
C GLU A 719 0.50 8.72 -34.90
N LEU A 720 0.15 9.93 -34.46
CA LEU A 720 -1.11 10.61 -34.74
C LEU A 720 -0.83 11.92 -35.49
N SER A 721 -1.48 12.13 -36.63
CA SER A 721 -1.41 13.39 -37.36
C SER A 721 -2.71 14.19 -37.27
N ILE A 722 -2.59 15.51 -37.23
CA ILE A 722 -3.73 16.42 -37.20
C ILE A 722 -3.71 17.28 -38.48
N GLU A 723 -4.74 17.11 -39.31
CA GLU A 723 -4.98 17.92 -40.50
C GLU A 723 -5.81 19.16 -40.13
N LEU A 724 -5.29 20.33 -40.46
CA LEU A 724 -5.99 21.60 -40.34
C LEU A 724 -6.83 21.87 -41.61
N PRO A 725 -7.94 22.60 -41.52
CA PRO A 725 -8.65 23.10 -42.69
C PRO A 725 -7.77 24.08 -43.49
N ASP A 726 -7.99 24.14 -44.81
CA ASP A 726 -7.15 24.86 -45.80
C ASP A 726 -6.91 26.37 -45.51
N HIS A 727 -7.67 26.96 -44.59
CA HIS A 727 -7.62 28.37 -44.21
C HIS A 727 -6.74 28.68 -42.98
N GLU A 728 -6.22 27.69 -42.24
CA GLU A 728 -5.38 27.85 -41.04
C GLU A 728 -4.01 27.13 -41.18
N LEU A 729 -3.29 27.36 -42.29
CA LEU A 729 -2.01 26.68 -42.61
C LEU A 729 -0.82 27.00 -41.68
N HIS A 730 -0.93 27.98 -40.78
CA HIS A 730 0.17 28.45 -39.91
C HIS A 730 0.03 28.05 -38.43
N LEU A 731 -0.96 27.22 -38.07
CA LEU A 731 -1.14 26.77 -36.68
C LEU A 731 -0.17 25.60 -36.36
N ASP A 732 0.65 25.76 -35.33
CA ASP A 732 1.44 24.69 -34.71
C ASP A 732 0.92 24.46 -33.29
N LEU A 733 0.41 23.25 -33.01
CA LEU A 733 -0.14 22.89 -31.71
C LEU A 733 0.97 22.30 -30.82
N PRO A 734 1.32 22.91 -29.68
CA PRO A 734 2.32 22.32 -28.79
C PRO A 734 1.76 21.04 -28.17
N ALA A 735 2.59 19.99 -28.02
CA ALA A 735 2.17 18.69 -27.48
C ALA A 735 1.54 18.78 -26.08
N SER A 736 1.97 19.75 -25.25
CA SER A 736 1.41 20.05 -23.93
C SER A 736 -0.04 20.54 -23.96
N SER A 737 -0.52 21.03 -25.10
CA SER A 737 -1.90 21.50 -25.28
C SER A 737 -2.89 20.42 -25.72
N ILE A 738 -2.40 19.20 -25.99
CA ILE A 738 -3.19 18.07 -26.48
C ILE A 738 -3.41 17.09 -25.33
N SER A 739 -4.66 16.91 -24.91
CA SER A 739 -5.07 15.88 -23.96
C SER A 739 -5.84 14.78 -24.69
N LEU A 740 -5.53 13.53 -24.37
CA LEU A 740 -6.14 12.36 -25.01
C LEU A 740 -6.78 11.46 -23.95
N SER A 741 -8.04 11.11 -24.15
CA SER A 741 -8.73 10.11 -23.33
C SER A 741 -9.25 8.97 -24.20
N ILE A 742 -9.05 7.74 -23.74
CA ILE A 742 -9.45 6.52 -24.46
C ILE A 742 -10.59 5.85 -23.69
N GLU A 743 -11.73 5.69 -24.34
CA GLU A 743 -12.94 5.07 -23.76
C GLU A 743 -13.35 3.82 -24.55
N PRO A 744 -13.76 2.70 -23.94
CA PRO A 744 -14.34 1.55 -24.64
C PRO A 744 -15.64 1.93 -25.38
N ALA A 745 -15.73 1.55 -26.65
CA ALA A 745 -16.94 1.65 -27.46
C ALA A 745 -17.93 0.55 -27.05
N SER A 746 -18.66 0.76 -25.96
CA SER A 746 -19.63 -0.21 -25.46
C SER A 746 -20.85 -0.32 -26.39
N ALA A 747 -21.15 -1.53 -26.87
CA ALA A 747 -22.53 -1.95 -27.07
C ALA A 747 -22.96 -2.72 -25.80
N ASN A 748 -23.69 -2.04 -24.90
CA ASN A 748 -24.43 -2.62 -23.77
C ASN A 748 -23.66 -3.35 -22.66
N THR A 749 -22.81 -2.66 -21.89
CA THR A 749 -22.42 -3.12 -20.54
C THR A 749 -22.46 -1.98 -19.52
N THR A 750 -23.04 -2.26 -18.35
CA THR A 750 -23.42 -1.31 -17.28
C THR A 750 -22.32 -1.09 -16.23
N LYS A 751 -21.06 -0.95 -16.64
CA LYS A 751 -19.92 -0.61 -15.75
C LYS A 751 -19.27 0.72 -16.21
N PRO A 752 -18.78 1.59 -15.30
CA PRO A 752 -18.02 2.76 -15.68
C PRO A 752 -16.67 2.33 -16.25
N SER A 753 -16.38 2.79 -17.46
CA SER A 753 -15.16 2.50 -18.18
C SER A 753 -13.92 3.10 -17.51
N GLN A 754 -12.83 2.35 -17.44
CA GLN A 754 -11.53 2.84 -17.00
C GLN A 754 -11.00 3.85 -18.04
N VAL A 755 -10.83 5.11 -17.65
CA VAL A 755 -10.19 6.12 -18.51
C VAL A 755 -8.69 5.87 -18.46
N ILE A 756 -8.10 5.60 -19.62
CA ILE A 756 -6.67 5.33 -19.75
C ILE A 756 -5.96 6.67 -20.00
N ASP A 757 -5.05 7.06 -19.10
CA ASP A 757 -4.18 8.21 -19.29
C ASP A 757 -3.14 7.90 -20.38
N ALA A 758 -2.99 8.84 -21.32
CA ALA A 758 -2.06 8.75 -22.43
C ALA A 758 -1.19 10.00 -22.49
N ARG A 759 0.12 9.83 -22.69
CA ARG A 759 1.10 10.90 -22.85
C ARG A 759 1.32 11.20 -24.33
N VAL A 760 1.43 12.48 -24.68
CA VAL A 760 1.68 12.93 -26.07
C VAL A 760 3.06 13.58 -26.15
N ILE A 761 3.88 13.15 -27.10
CA ILE A 761 5.25 13.60 -27.36
C ILE A 761 5.32 14.18 -28.79
N PRO A 762 5.97 15.34 -29.00
CA PRO A 762 6.15 15.88 -30.35
C PRO A 762 7.12 15.00 -31.18
N THR A 763 6.90 14.90 -32.48
CA THR A 763 7.86 14.25 -33.40
C THR A 763 8.56 15.27 -34.29
N ASP A 764 9.62 14.85 -34.98
CA ASP A 764 10.36 15.69 -35.95
C ASP A 764 9.51 16.14 -37.16
N LYS A 765 8.33 15.54 -37.37
CA LYS A 765 7.41 15.92 -38.44
C LYS A 765 6.36 16.90 -37.91
N PRO A 766 6.16 18.06 -38.55
CA PRO A 766 5.17 19.03 -38.10
C PRO A 766 3.78 18.39 -38.08
N ARG A 767 3.05 18.60 -36.97
CA ARG A 767 1.67 18.12 -36.74
C ARG A 767 1.52 16.60 -36.66
N VAL A 768 2.62 15.88 -36.46
CA VAL A 768 2.61 14.46 -36.10
C VAL A 768 3.09 14.33 -34.67
N TYR A 769 2.31 13.65 -33.84
CA TYR A 769 2.56 13.45 -32.42
C TYR A 769 2.67 11.97 -32.14
N GLN A 770 3.61 11.60 -31.28
CA GLN A 770 3.76 10.25 -30.77
C GLN A 770 2.96 10.13 -29.47
N VAL A 771 2.07 9.16 -29.38
CA VAL A 771 1.26 8.91 -28.19
C VAL A 771 1.80 7.68 -27.48
N ILE A 772 1.87 7.70 -26.15
CA ILE A 772 2.26 6.58 -25.28
C ILE A 772 1.12 6.30 -24.30
N CYS A 773 0.68 5.05 -24.17
CA CYS A 773 -0.35 4.65 -23.21
C CYS A 773 -0.06 3.28 -22.56
N THR A 774 -0.38 3.14 -21.26
CA THR A 774 -0.14 1.93 -20.44
C THR A 774 -1.39 1.02 -20.43
N PRO A 775 -1.26 -0.33 -20.47
CA PRO A 775 -2.37 -1.18 -20.87
C PRO A 775 -3.27 -1.61 -19.69
N VAL A 776 -4.59 -1.55 -19.92
CA VAL A 776 -5.49 -2.70 -19.72
C VAL A 776 -6.51 -2.74 -20.89
N ILE A 777 -6.57 -3.88 -21.61
CA ILE A 777 -7.67 -4.43 -22.44
C ILE A 777 -7.82 -4.07 -23.95
N ARG A 778 -8.05 -5.11 -24.79
CA ARG A 778 -8.61 -5.07 -26.17
C ARG A 778 -10.03 -4.52 -26.15
N GLY A 779 -10.36 -3.78 -27.20
CA GLY A 779 -11.72 -3.44 -27.53
C GLY A 779 -11.78 -2.49 -28.72
N HIS A 780 -12.98 -2.26 -29.24
CA HIS A 780 -13.23 -1.00 -29.94
C HIS A 780 -13.21 0.09 -28.87
N HIS A 781 -12.39 1.13 -29.05
CA HIS A 781 -12.31 2.27 -28.15
C HIS A 781 -12.56 3.57 -28.94
N GLN A 782 -13.37 4.46 -28.40
CA GLN A 782 -13.45 5.83 -28.86
C GLN A 782 -12.30 6.63 -28.24
N VAL A 783 -11.46 7.18 -29.11
CA VAL A 783 -10.39 8.09 -28.70
C VAL A 783 -10.94 9.50 -28.79
N HIS A 784 -10.96 10.19 -27.65
CA HIS A 784 -11.35 11.58 -27.54
C HIS A 784 -10.09 12.43 -27.44
N ILE A 785 -9.82 13.23 -28.47
CA ILE A 785 -8.68 14.15 -28.51
C ILE A 785 -9.20 15.56 -28.31
N LYS A 786 -8.65 16.27 -27.31
CA LYS A 786 -8.90 17.69 -27.09
C LYS A 786 -7.61 18.47 -27.26
N ALA A 787 -7.65 19.53 -28.06
CA ALA A 787 -6.58 20.52 -28.15
C ALA A 787 -7.06 21.82 -27.50
N LEU A 788 -6.30 22.35 -26.53
CA LEU A 788 -6.68 23.54 -25.75
C LEU A 788 -8.09 23.43 -25.13
N GLY A 789 -8.49 22.21 -24.74
CA GLY A 789 -9.81 21.92 -24.15
C GLY A 789 -10.97 21.76 -25.16
N ILE A 790 -10.74 21.90 -26.47
CA ILE A 790 -11.76 21.76 -27.53
C ILE A 790 -11.63 20.37 -28.19
N GLN A 791 -12.77 19.67 -28.33
CA GLN A 791 -12.85 18.33 -28.91
C GLN A 791 -12.64 18.36 -30.43
N LEU A 792 -11.65 17.62 -30.94
CA LEU A 792 -11.37 17.49 -32.37
C LEU A 792 -12.30 16.44 -33.02
N LYS A 793 -12.52 16.54 -34.34
CA LYS A 793 -13.27 15.52 -35.10
C LYS A 793 -12.39 14.29 -35.31
N THR A 794 -12.68 13.24 -34.54
CA THR A 794 -12.05 11.92 -34.66
C THR A 794 -12.89 10.99 -35.56
N PRO A 795 -12.27 10.08 -36.32
CA PRO A 795 -13.02 9.03 -37.00
C PRO A 795 -13.71 8.12 -35.97
N SER A 796 -14.90 7.65 -36.31
CA SER A 796 -15.75 6.82 -35.45
C SER A 796 -15.04 5.52 -35.06
N SER A 797 -14.69 5.40 -33.77
CA SER A 797 -14.10 4.24 -33.07
C SER A 797 -12.78 3.71 -33.63
N PHE A 798 -11.74 3.71 -32.80
CA PHE A 798 -10.47 3.01 -33.03
C PHE A 798 -10.52 1.60 -32.45
N THR A 799 -9.69 0.68 -32.93
CA THR A 799 -9.53 -0.65 -32.32
C THR A 799 -8.12 -0.75 -31.79
N ILE A 800 -7.95 -0.89 -30.48
CA ILE A 800 -6.63 -1.00 -29.85
C ILE A 800 -6.39 -2.49 -29.55
N PRO A 801 -5.38 -3.14 -30.16
CA PRO A 801 -5.06 -4.55 -29.88
C PRO A 801 -4.47 -4.72 -28.45
N PHE A 802 -4.66 -5.92 -27.85
CA PHE A 802 -4.36 -6.21 -26.44
C PHE A 802 -2.92 -6.69 -26.25
N ASN A 803 -2.34 -6.26 -25.12
CA ASN A 803 -1.38 -6.94 -24.24
C ASN A 803 0.09 -7.03 -24.73
N PRO A 804 1.11 -6.69 -23.92
CA PRO A 804 2.54 -6.94 -24.22
C PRO A 804 2.94 -8.43 -24.34
N TYR A 805 1.97 -9.34 -24.43
CA TYR A 805 2.19 -10.79 -24.33
C TYR A 805 1.71 -11.60 -25.54
N THR A 806 1.17 -11.00 -26.61
CA THR A 806 0.69 -11.82 -27.75
C THR A 806 0.83 -11.27 -29.17
N ASP A 807 1.35 -10.06 -29.40
CA ASP A 807 1.56 -9.59 -30.79
C ASP A 807 3.03 -9.75 -31.23
N GLN A 808 3.40 -11.03 -31.39
CA GLN A 808 4.25 -11.63 -32.43
C GLN A 808 4.88 -12.90 -31.85
N ALA A 809 4.39 -14.05 -32.33
CA ALA A 809 4.93 -15.39 -32.12
C ALA A 809 5.30 -15.73 -30.66
N VAL A 810 4.35 -16.36 -29.95
CA VAL A 810 4.62 -17.22 -28.79
C VAL A 810 5.73 -18.20 -29.20
N THR A 811 6.97 -17.84 -28.90
CA THR A 811 8.15 -18.58 -29.29
C THR A 811 8.57 -19.44 -28.11
N PRO A 812 8.58 -20.78 -28.28
CA PRO A 812 9.08 -21.67 -27.25
C PRO A 812 10.51 -21.24 -26.93
N ILE A 813 10.76 -20.94 -25.66
CA ILE A 813 12.06 -20.43 -25.22
C ILE A 813 13.05 -21.58 -25.16
N ARG A 814 12.55 -22.72 -24.69
CA ARG A 814 13.36 -23.85 -24.28
C ARG A 814 12.48 -25.09 -24.11
N THR A 815 13.09 -26.25 -24.36
CA THR A 815 12.40 -27.54 -24.30
C THR A 815 13.22 -28.51 -23.45
N ILE A 816 12.57 -29.15 -22.48
CA ILE A 816 13.18 -30.18 -21.64
C ILE A 816 12.89 -31.54 -22.29
N GLY A 817 13.95 -32.21 -22.76
CA GLY A 817 13.91 -33.54 -23.37
C GLY A 817 14.08 -34.69 -22.36
N ASP A 818 14.28 -35.92 -22.88
CA ASP A 818 14.56 -37.14 -22.09
C ASP A 818 13.50 -37.59 -21.08
N LEU A 819 12.24 -37.17 -21.28
CA LEU A 819 11.08 -37.64 -20.53
C LEU A 819 10.37 -38.77 -21.30
N GLN A 820 9.53 -39.55 -20.62
CA GLN A 820 8.77 -40.63 -21.24
C GLN A 820 7.27 -40.45 -20.96
N GLY A 821 6.57 -39.81 -21.90
CA GLY A 821 5.17 -39.44 -21.79
C GLY A 821 4.89 -38.54 -20.59
N PRO A 822 5.37 -37.28 -20.57
CA PRO A 822 5.03 -36.35 -19.50
C PRO A 822 3.53 -36.03 -19.55
N CYS A 823 2.83 -36.27 -18.44
CA CYS A 823 1.38 -36.17 -18.34
C CYS A 823 0.92 -35.04 -17.39
N SER A 824 1.77 -34.62 -16.43
CA SER A 824 1.52 -33.51 -15.51
C SER A 824 2.86 -32.94 -15.01
N VAL A 825 2.87 -31.66 -14.65
CA VAL A 825 4.05 -30.92 -14.17
C VAL A 825 3.65 -30.01 -13.02
N ALA A 826 4.50 -29.89 -12.01
CA ALA A 826 4.39 -28.91 -10.92
C ALA A 826 5.78 -28.36 -10.58
N ILE A 827 5.82 -27.16 -10.00
CA ILE A 827 7.07 -26.44 -9.73
C ILE A 827 7.10 -26.07 -8.25
N SER A 828 8.21 -26.39 -7.58
CA SER A 828 8.43 -26.02 -6.18
C SER A 828 8.96 -24.59 -6.07
N ASP A 829 8.81 -23.97 -4.89
CA ASP A 829 9.30 -22.61 -4.62
C ASP A 829 10.83 -22.45 -4.85
N ASP A 830 11.57 -23.54 -4.62
CA ASP A 830 13.02 -23.65 -4.83
C ASP A 830 13.43 -23.83 -6.31
N GLY A 831 12.46 -23.84 -7.24
CA GLY A 831 12.71 -23.96 -8.68
C GLY A 831 12.88 -25.40 -9.21
N HIS A 832 12.67 -26.44 -8.38
CA HIS A 832 12.62 -27.82 -8.86
C HIS A 832 11.37 -28.08 -9.70
N ILE A 833 11.53 -28.75 -10.83
CA ILE A 833 10.45 -29.15 -11.74
C ILE A 833 10.11 -30.62 -11.46
N ILE A 834 8.88 -30.90 -11.04
CA ILE A 834 8.41 -32.26 -10.79
C ILE A 834 7.46 -32.69 -11.90
N VAL A 835 7.75 -33.83 -12.50
CA VAL A 835 7.07 -34.32 -13.70
C VAL A 835 6.53 -35.73 -13.48
N SER A 836 5.27 -35.93 -13.88
CA SER A 836 4.60 -37.22 -13.90
C SER A 836 4.78 -37.88 -15.28
N GLU A 837 5.56 -38.97 -15.36
CA GLU A 837 5.85 -39.72 -16.60
C GLU A 837 4.93 -40.95 -16.71
N CYS A 838 3.78 -40.79 -17.35
CA CYS A 838 2.71 -41.79 -17.36
C CYS A 838 3.05 -43.05 -18.16
N SER A 839 3.89 -42.95 -19.20
CA SER A 839 4.31 -44.10 -20.02
C SER A 839 5.20 -45.08 -19.26
N THR A 840 5.97 -44.59 -18.28
CA THR A 840 6.86 -45.41 -17.46
C THR A 840 6.38 -45.58 -16.01
N SER A 841 5.28 -44.92 -15.64
CA SER A 841 4.69 -44.92 -14.30
C SER A 841 5.69 -44.50 -13.22
N ILE A 842 6.39 -43.40 -13.46
CA ILE A 842 7.34 -42.78 -12.52
C ILE A 842 7.04 -41.28 -12.35
N VAL A 843 7.53 -40.72 -11.26
CA VAL A 843 7.61 -39.27 -11.03
C VAL A 843 9.07 -38.86 -10.99
N SER A 844 9.44 -37.83 -11.73
CA SER A 844 10.82 -37.36 -11.85
C SER A 844 10.96 -35.95 -11.31
N ILE A 845 12.03 -35.70 -10.55
CA ILE A 845 12.41 -34.36 -10.09
C ILE A 845 13.59 -33.90 -10.93
N LEU A 846 13.46 -32.73 -11.54
CA LEU A 846 14.50 -32.06 -12.30
C LEU A 846 14.94 -30.79 -11.58
N SER A 847 16.25 -30.51 -11.63
CA SER A 847 16.85 -29.25 -11.20
C SER A 847 17.79 -28.79 -12.30
N ASN A 848 17.75 -27.50 -12.63
CA ASN A 848 18.48 -26.97 -13.79
C ASN A 848 18.26 -27.83 -15.06
N GLU A 849 17.04 -28.34 -15.23
CA GLU A 849 16.61 -29.14 -16.39
C GLU A 849 17.26 -30.53 -16.52
N GLU A 850 18.10 -30.93 -15.56
CA GLU A 850 18.63 -32.29 -15.47
C GLU A 850 17.84 -33.14 -14.47
N LYS A 851 17.63 -34.41 -14.83
CA LYS A 851 16.91 -35.37 -13.99
C LYS A 851 17.74 -35.76 -12.78
N LEU A 852 17.41 -35.20 -11.61
CA LEU A 852 18.07 -35.50 -10.35
C LEU A 852 17.67 -36.88 -9.81
N LYS A 853 16.36 -37.13 -9.74
CA LYS A 853 15.80 -38.30 -9.07
C LYS A 853 14.52 -38.75 -9.80
N SER A 854 14.21 -40.04 -9.71
CA SER A 854 12.94 -40.59 -10.18
C SER A 854 12.41 -41.66 -9.24
N PHE A 855 11.11 -41.64 -8.99
CA PHE A 855 10.41 -42.50 -8.06
C PHE A 855 9.33 -43.32 -8.77
N GLY A 856 9.21 -44.60 -8.44
CA GLY A 856 8.23 -45.50 -9.04
C GLY A 856 8.80 -46.89 -9.33
N LYS A 857 7.98 -47.75 -9.95
CA LYS A 857 8.32 -49.16 -10.27
C LYS A 857 8.69 -50.03 -9.04
N GLY A 858 8.26 -49.67 -7.83
CA GLY A 858 8.49 -50.46 -6.61
C GLY A 858 9.67 -50.01 -5.75
N THR A 859 10.38 -48.94 -6.13
CA THR A 859 11.38 -48.31 -5.27
C THR A 859 10.70 -47.62 -4.07
N ASN A 860 11.25 -47.80 -2.86
CA ASN A 860 10.73 -47.21 -1.61
C ASN A 860 9.22 -47.42 -1.35
N ASN A 861 8.67 -48.58 -1.75
CA ASN A 861 7.22 -48.91 -1.68
C ASN A 861 6.31 -48.04 -2.55
N ILE A 862 6.86 -47.30 -3.52
CA ILE A 862 6.09 -46.46 -4.45
C ILE A 862 5.86 -47.24 -5.74
N ILE A 863 4.59 -47.61 -5.98
CA ILE A 863 4.13 -48.25 -7.21
C ILE A 863 3.00 -47.40 -7.78
N PHE A 864 3.21 -46.89 -8.99
CA PHE A 864 2.19 -46.19 -9.77
C PHE A 864 1.69 -47.07 -10.91
N ASN A 865 0.45 -46.83 -11.32
CA ASN A 865 -0.13 -47.39 -12.53
C ASN A 865 -0.88 -46.26 -13.26
N SER A 866 -0.23 -45.66 -14.26
CA SER A 866 -0.69 -44.47 -14.98
C SER A 866 -0.98 -43.28 -14.04
N ASN A 867 0.09 -42.71 -13.48
CA ASN A 867 0.03 -41.45 -12.74
C ASN A 867 -0.31 -40.28 -13.67
N TYR A 868 -1.25 -39.43 -13.25
CA TYR A 868 -1.65 -38.23 -14.00
C TYR A 868 -1.39 -36.98 -13.17
N GLY A 869 -2.42 -36.39 -12.54
CA GLY A 869 -2.32 -35.12 -11.84
C GLY A 869 -1.32 -35.14 -10.69
N LEU A 870 -0.56 -34.06 -10.58
CA LEU A 870 0.50 -33.86 -9.61
C LEU A 870 0.45 -32.44 -9.08
N VAL A 871 0.54 -32.29 -7.76
CA VAL A 871 0.65 -30.99 -7.08
C VAL A 871 1.69 -31.06 -5.96
N ILE A 872 2.24 -29.91 -5.60
CA ILE A 872 3.17 -29.77 -4.48
C ILE A 872 2.44 -28.99 -3.39
N THR A 873 2.61 -29.45 -2.16
CA THR A 873 2.03 -28.82 -0.96
C THR A 873 3.03 -27.82 -0.37
N ASP A 874 2.53 -26.81 0.35
CA ASP A 874 3.38 -25.78 0.99
C ASP A 874 4.42 -26.38 1.95
N ASP A 875 4.16 -27.55 2.53
CA ASP A 875 5.09 -28.29 3.40
C ASP A 875 6.08 -29.18 2.61
N GLY A 876 6.15 -29.01 1.29
CA GLY A 876 7.15 -29.63 0.41
C GLY A 876 6.88 -31.09 0.06
N TYR A 877 5.64 -31.60 0.20
CA TYR A 877 5.29 -32.95 -0.23
C TYR A 877 4.65 -32.97 -1.62
N ILE A 878 4.92 -34.05 -2.36
CA ILE A 878 4.34 -34.30 -3.68
C ILE A 878 3.08 -35.13 -3.50
N ILE A 879 1.96 -34.67 -4.04
CA ILE A 879 0.71 -35.42 -4.10
C ILE A 879 0.44 -35.83 -5.54
N VAL A 880 0.19 -37.13 -5.75
CA VAL A 880 0.07 -37.74 -7.08
C VAL A 880 -1.23 -38.54 -7.19
N ALA A 881 -1.98 -38.32 -8.28
CA ALA A 881 -3.12 -39.14 -8.66
C ALA A 881 -2.65 -40.42 -9.35
N ASP A 882 -2.81 -41.55 -8.67
CA ASP A 882 -2.49 -42.88 -9.18
C ASP A 882 -3.74 -43.52 -9.81
N ALA A 883 -3.99 -43.16 -11.07
CA ALA A 883 -5.32 -43.26 -11.66
C ALA A 883 -5.83 -44.70 -11.75
N ASN A 884 -5.03 -45.65 -12.24
CA ASN A 884 -5.49 -47.04 -12.41
C ASN A 884 -5.49 -47.83 -11.09
N ASN A 885 -4.77 -47.37 -10.07
CA ASN A 885 -4.87 -47.93 -8.72
C ASN A 885 -5.96 -47.24 -7.88
N HIS A 886 -6.69 -46.28 -8.45
CA HIS A 886 -7.85 -45.62 -7.83
C HIS A 886 -7.55 -44.96 -6.48
N ARG A 887 -6.38 -44.36 -6.35
CA ARG A 887 -5.90 -43.76 -5.09
C ARG A 887 -5.09 -42.51 -5.34
N ILE A 888 -4.87 -41.75 -4.27
CA ILE A 888 -3.97 -40.61 -4.21
C ILE A 888 -2.81 -40.96 -3.27
N GLN A 889 -1.58 -40.65 -3.68
CA GLN A 889 -0.38 -40.92 -2.89
C GLN A 889 0.31 -39.61 -2.51
N ARG A 890 0.73 -39.49 -1.25
CA ARG A 890 1.58 -38.41 -0.73
C ARG A 890 2.99 -38.94 -0.50
N ILE A 891 3.97 -38.25 -1.08
CA ILE A 891 5.36 -38.71 -1.21
C ILE A 891 6.28 -37.55 -0.81
N SER A 892 7.38 -37.83 -0.12
CA SER A 892 8.40 -36.83 0.19
C SER A 892 9.29 -36.53 -1.02
N MET A 893 9.93 -35.36 -1.06
CA MET A 893 10.90 -35.00 -2.11
C MET A 893 12.11 -35.96 -2.17
N ASP A 894 12.38 -36.68 -1.09
CA ASP A 894 13.40 -37.74 -1.03
C ASP A 894 12.94 -39.09 -1.58
N GLY A 895 11.67 -39.19 -2.02
CA GLY A 895 11.13 -40.40 -2.61
C GLY A 895 10.71 -41.45 -1.59
N GLN A 896 10.31 -41.03 -0.39
CA GLN A 896 9.70 -41.94 0.59
C GLN A 896 8.18 -41.84 0.51
N HIS A 897 7.50 -42.99 0.44
CA HIS A 897 6.05 -43.04 0.55
C HIS A 897 5.63 -42.63 1.98
N VAL A 898 4.83 -41.57 2.09
CA VAL A 898 4.33 -41.07 3.38
C VAL A 898 3.00 -41.74 3.70
N THR A 899 2.02 -41.55 2.81
CA THR A 899 0.68 -42.12 2.98
C THR A 899 -0.02 -42.23 1.63
N SER A 900 -1.00 -43.12 1.54
CA SER A 900 -1.91 -43.22 0.41
C SER A 900 -3.33 -43.40 0.89
N PHE A 901 -4.28 -42.79 0.19
CA PHE A 901 -5.69 -42.89 0.51
C PHE A 901 -6.53 -43.05 -0.76
N GLY A 902 -7.68 -43.69 -0.60
CA GLY A 902 -8.57 -44.02 -1.70
C GLY A 902 -8.54 -45.49 -2.11
N CYS A 903 -9.68 -45.97 -2.57
CA CYS A 903 -9.87 -47.27 -3.16
C CYS A 903 -10.88 -47.18 -4.31
N SER A 904 -10.96 -48.22 -5.13
CA SER A 904 -11.97 -48.32 -6.18
C SER A 904 -13.38 -48.23 -5.59
N GLY A 905 -14.21 -47.35 -6.15
CA GLY A 905 -15.62 -47.24 -5.78
C GLY A 905 -16.19 -45.86 -6.06
N SER A 906 -17.34 -45.58 -5.47
CA SER A 906 -18.14 -44.36 -5.73
C SER A 906 -18.63 -43.65 -4.46
N GLU A 907 -18.37 -44.21 -3.28
CA GLU A 907 -18.64 -43.54 -2.00
C GLU A 907 -17.64 -42.41 -1.73
N PRO A 908 -17.87 -41.53 -0.73
CA PRO A 908 -16.87 -40.56 -0.28
C PRO A 908 -15.51 -41.22 0.02
N MET A 909 -14.42 -40.54 -0.35
CA MET A 909 -13.04 -41.07 -0.28
C MET A 909 -12.72 -42.25 -1.20
N GLN A 910 -13.67 -42.73 -2.02
CA GLN A 910 -13.40 -43.72 -3.06
C GLN A 910 -13.27 -43.03 -4.41
N PHE A 911 -12.39 -43.55 -5.28
CA PHE A 911 -12.14 -42.98 -6.60
C PHE A 911 -12.31 -44.02 -7.70
N ASN A 912 -12.57 -43.55 -8.92
CA ASN A 912 -12.55 -44.35 -10.12
C ASN A 912 -11.83 -43.57 -11.24
N CYS A 913 -10.54 -43.84 -11.36
CA CYS A 913 -9.61 -43.15 -12.26
C CYS A 913 -9.46 -41.66 -11.94
N PRO A 914 -8.91 -41.29 -10.76
CA PRO A 914 -8.63 -39.89 -10.43
C PRO A 914 -7.62 -39.30 -11.43
N ARG A 915 -7.87 -38.06 -11.88
CA ARG A 915 -7.06 -37.39 -12.92
C ARG A 915 -6.40 -36.13 -12.40
N GLY A 916 -7.05 -34.98 -12.50
CA GLY A 916 -6.54 -33.68 -12.06
C GLY A 916 -6.61 -33.52 -10.55
N ILE A 917 -5.60 -32.86 -9.99
CA ILE A 917 -5.56 -32.42 -8.59
C ILE A 917 -5.24 -30.92 -8.61
N ALA A 918 -5.92 -30.15 -7.78
CA ALA A 918 -5.60 -28.74 -7.53
C ALA A 918 -5.67 -28.44 -6.02
N ILE A 919 -4.86 -27.49 -5.56
CA ILE A 919 -4.90 -26.97 -4.19
C ILE A 919 -5.42 -25.54 -4.26
N SER A 920 -6.43 -25.22 -3.46
CA SER A 920 -6.94 -23.85 -3.40
C SER A 920 -5.92 -22.92 -2.73
N PRO A 921 -5.51 -21.82 -3.38
CA PRO A 921 -4.59 -20.86 -2.76
C PRO A 921 -5.22 -20.16 -1.54
N VAL A 922 -6.55 -20.03 -1.52
CA VAL A 922 -7.32 -19.35 -0.47
C VAL A 922 -7.63 -20.29 0.71
N THR A 923 -8.14 -21.49 0.44
CA THR A 923 -8.65 -22.39 1.50
C THR A 923 -7.70 -23.52 1.86
N LYS A 924 -6.65 -23.75 1.06
CA LYS A 924 -5.72 -24.89 1.18
C LYS A 924 -6.41 -26.28 1.07
N SER A 925 -7.65 -26.32 0.58
CA SER A 925 -8.39 -27.56 0.29
C SER A 925 -7.93 -28.21 -1.02
N PHE A 926 -7.99 -29.53 -1.08
CA PHE A 926 -7.65 -30.33 -2.25
C PHE A 926 -8.89 -30.65 -3.09
N TYR A 927 -8.79 -30.42 -4.40
CA TYR A 927 -9.83 -30.73 -5.38
C TYR A 927 -9.34 -31.85 -6.28
N ILE A 928 -10.09 -32.94 -6.37
CA ILE A 928 -9.68 -34.13 -7.13
C ILE A 928 -10.77 -34.47 -8.15
N ALA A 929 -10.39 -34.46 -9.43
CA ALA A 929 -11.26 -34.87 -10.53
C ALA A 929 -11.35 -36.39 -10.59
N ASP A 930 -12.54 -36.93 -10.32
CA ASP A 930 -12.84 -38.35 -10.30
C ASP A 930 -13.53 -38.74 -11.62
N ARG A 931 -12.69 -39.05 -12.63
CA ARG A 931 -13.08 -39.09 -14.05
C ARG A 931 -14.27 -40.01 -14.31
N ASN A 932 -14.18 -41.27 -13.92
CA ASN A 932 -15.20 -42.26 -14.29
C ASN A 932 -16.46 -42.14 -13.41
N ASN A 933 -16.34 -41.55 -12.21
CA ASN A 933 -17.49 -41.20 -11.38
C ASN A 933 -18.12 -39.85 -11.78
N CYS A 934 -17.56 -39.14 -12.77
CA CYS A 934 -18.09 -37.90 -13.32
C CYS A 934 -18.32 -36.81 -12.25
N ARG A 935 -17.41 -36.70 -11.28
CA ARG A 935 -17.51 -35.76 -10.15
C ARG A 935 -16.16 -35.17 -9.78
N VAL A 936 -16.19 -34.12 -8.97
CA VAL A 936 -15.02 -33.59 -8.27
C VAL A 936 -15.24 -33.78 -6.76
N GLN A 937 -14.25 -34.35 -6.08
CA GLN A 937 -14.25 -34.48 -4.62
C GLN A 937 -13.34 -33.42 -3.99
N ILE A 938 -13.83 -32.78 -2.94
CA ILE A 938 -13.12 -31.75 -2.17
C ILE A 938 -12.71 -32.36 -0.82
N PHE A 939 -11.45 -32.17 -0.45
CA PHE A 939 -10.88 -32.58 0.83
C PHE A 939 -10.31 -31.37 1.54
N ASN A 940 -10.41 -31.33 2.87
CA ASN A 940 -9.74 -30.32 3.68
C ASN A 940 -8.22 -30.56 3.68
N CYS A 941 -7.45 -29.61 4.23
CA CYS A 941 -5.98 -29.71 4.31
C CYS A 941 -5.48 -30.94 5.09
N ASP A 942 -6.30 -31.48 6.00
CA ASP A 942 -6.02 -32.71 6.76
C ASP A 942 -6.37 -34.00 6.00
N LEU A 943 -6.73 -33.90 4.72
CA LEU A 943 -7.20 -34.99 3.84
C LEU A 943 -8.53 -35.63 4.27
N SER A 944 -9.29 -34.99 5.17
CA SER A 944 -10.67 -35.39 5.46
C SER A 944 -11.61 -34.99 4.31
N PHE A 945 -12.56 -35.86 3.98
CA PHE A 945 -13.57 -35.57 2.95
C PHE A 945 -14.47 -34.40 3.39
N PHE A 946 -14.57 -33.38 2.55
CA PHE A 946 -15.43 -32.22 2.79
C PHE A 946 -16.78 -32.38 2.08
N CYS A 947 -16.76 -32.41 0.74
CA CYS A 947 -17.95 -32.66 -0.07
C CYS A 947 -17.57 -33.10 -1.48
N SER A 948 -18.56 -33.38 -2.33
CA SER A 948 -18.35 -33.65 -3.74
C SER A 948 -19.45 -33.02 -4.57
N PHE A 949 -19.12 -32.57 -5.78
CA PHE A 949 -20.07 -32.01 -6.72
C PHE A 949 -19.86 -32.59 -8.12
N GLY A 950 -20.90 -32.51 -8.94
CA GLY A 950 -20.93 -33.15 -10.26
C GLY A 950 -21.59 -34.53 -10.24
N LYS A 951 -22.19 -34.86 -11.37
CA LYS A 951 -22.77 -36.16 -11.70
C LYS A 951 -22.68 -36.36 -13.20
N LYS A 952 -22.85 -37.59 -13.67
CA LYS A 952 -22.82 -37.91 -15.10
C LYS A 952 -23.90 -37.13 -15.88
N GLY A 953 -23.49 -36.33 -16.85
CA GLY A 953 -24.42 -35.65 -17.77
C GLY A 953 -23.85 -34.43 -18.49
N ALA A 954 -24.62 -33.93 -19.46
CA ALA A 954 -24.29 -32.76 -20.28
C ALA A 954 -24.92 -31.45 -19.77
N GLY A 955 -25.65 -31.48 -18.65
CA GLY A 955 -26.25 -30.30 -18.03
C GLY A 955 -25.23 -29.37 -17.37
N ASN A 956 -25.73 -28.26 -16.82
CA ASN A 956 -24.94 -27.31 -16.04
C ASN A 956 -24.58 -27.91 -14.68
N GLY A 957 -23.29 -27.93 -14.32
CA GLY A 957 -22.80 -28.58 -13.10
C GLY A 957 -22.78 -30.11 -13.17
N GLU A 958 -22.98 -30.69 -14.35
CA GLU A 958 -22.83 -32.13 -14.63
C GLU A 958 -21.56 -32.35 -15.45
N PHE A 959 -20.91 -33.50 -15.35
CA PHE A 959 -19.69 -33.83 -16.10
C PHE A 959 -19.86 -35.11 -16.91
N GLU A 960 -19.18 -35.24 -18.04
CA GLU A 960 -19.09 -36.52 -18.76
C GLU A 960 -17.77 -37.25 -18.48
N SER A 961 -16.66 -36.50 -18.41
CA SER A 961 -15.34 -37.02 -18.06
C SER A 961 -14.45 -35.85 -17.62
N PRO A 962 -14.52 -35.42 -16.34
CA PRO A 962 -13.69 -34.33 -15.84
C PRO A 962 -12.20 -34.73 -15.87
N GLN A 963 -11.32 -33.82 -16.31
CA GLN A 963 -9.89 -34.07 -16.50
C GLN A 963 -9.02 -33.24 -15.57
N GLY A 964 -8.90 -31.94 -15.85
CA GLY A 964 -8.04 -30.99 -15.14
C GLY A 964 -8.85 -30.01 -14.30
N ILE A 965 -8.20 -29.47 -13.26
CA ILE A 965 -8.78 -28.49 -12.34
C ILE A 965 -7.76 -27.38 -12.17
N ALA A 966 -8.19 -26.13 -12.26
CA ALA A 966 -7.43 -24.96 -11.86
C ALA A 966 -8.27 -24.06 -10.96
N ILE A 967 -7.61 -23.31 -10.08
CA ILE A 967 -8.27 -22.41 -9.12
C ILE A 967 -7.58 -21.05 -9.24
N ASP A 968 -8.35 -20.00 -9.48
CA ASP A 968 -7.81 -18.64 -9.57
C ASP A 968 -7.56 -18.02 -8.18
N SER A 969 -6.92 -16.84 -8.16
CA SER A 969 -6.60 -16.10 -6.93
C SER A 969 -7.85 -15.65 -6.16
N GLU A 970 -8.99 -15.51 -6.84
CA GLU A 970 -10.29 -15.19 -6.24
C GLU A 970 -10.99 -16.44 -5.67
N GLY A 971 -10.48 -17.64 -5.94
CA GLY A 971 -11.00 -18.91 -5.44
C GLY A 971 -12.08 -19.56 -6.32
N PHE A 972 -12.27 -19.10 -7.56
CA PHE A 972 -13.12 -19.80 -8.52
C PHE A 972 -12.43 -21.02 -9.09
N VAL A 973 -13.19 -22.10 -9.24
CA VAL A 973 -12.72 -23.41 -9.66
C VAL A 973 -13.13 -23.66 -11.11
N TYR A 974 -12.15 -23.87 -11.98
CA TYR A 974 -12.37 -24.21 -13.39
C TYR A 974 -12.08 -25.69 -13.61
N VAL A 975 -13.05 -26.40 -14.18
CA VAL A 975 -12.94 -27.84 -14.44
C VAL A 975 -13.07 -28.08 -15.93
N THR A 976 -12.08 -28.73 -16.53
CA THR A 976 -12.15 -29.19 -17.92
C THR A 976 -12.94 -30.50 -18.00
N ASP A 977 -13.90 -30.54 -18.91
CA ASP A 977 -14.65 -31.75 -19.23
C ASP A 977 -14.26 -32.21 -20.63
N PHE A 978 -13.86 -33.48 -20.76
CA PHE A 978 -13.38 -34.03 -22.02
C PHE A 978 -14.43 -33.92 -23.15
N SER A 979 -15.70 -33.74 -22.81
CA SER A 979 -16.81 -33.41 -23.72
C SER A 979 -16.78 -31.97 -24.27
N HIS A 980 -15.61 -31.42 -24.59
CA HIS A 980 -15.46 -30.15 -25.32
C HIS A 980 -15.88 -28.88 -24.55
N ARG A 981 -15.77 -28.84 -23.21
CA ARG A 981 -16.19 -27.67 -22.42
C ARG A 981 -15.36 -27.45 -21.16
N ILE A 982 -15.40 -26.23 -20.68
CA ILE A 982 -14.90 -25.83 -19.36
C ILE A 982 -16.09 -25.33 -18.55
N GLN A 983 -16.14 -25.69 -17.27
CA GLN A 983 -17.16 -25.23 -16.33
C GLN A 983 -16.53 -24.52 -15.15
N LYS A 984 -17.06 -23.34 -14.80
CA LYS A 984 -16.63 -22.51 -13.68
C LYS A 984 -17.55 -22.72 -12.48
N PHE A 985 -16.96 -22.87 -11.32
CA PHE A 985 -17.64 -23.10 -10.04
C PHE A 985 -17.09 -22.15 -8.98
N THR A 986 -17.88 -21.96 -7.94
CA THR A 986 -17.44 -21.40 -6.65
C THR A 986 -16.59 -22.41 -5.87
N HIS A 987 -15.87 -21.96 -4.84
CA HIS A 987 -15.06 -22.82 -3.99
C HIS A 987 -15.86 -23.96 -3.31
N ASP A 988 -17.17 -23.78 -3.05
CA ASP A 988 -18.07 -24.79 -2.48
C ASP A 988 -18.71 -25.73 -3.52
N GLY A 989 -18.37 -25.58 -4.81
CA GLY A 989 -18.82 -26.46 -5.88
C GLY A 989 -20.16 -26.07 -6.51
N LYS A 990 -20.67 -24.85 -6.26
CA LYS A 990 -21.85 -24.32 -6.96
C LYS A 990 -21.48 -23.83 -8.35
N TYR A 991 -22.19 -24.34 -9.37
CA TYR A 991 -22.01 -23.98 -10.77
C TYR A 991 -22.28 -22.49 -11.03
N LEU A 992 -21.41 -21.85 -11.82
CA LEU A 992 -21.53 -20.45 -12.23
C LEU A 992 -21.77 -20.32 -13.74
N SER A 993 -20.84 -20.80 -14.55
CA SER A 993 -20.87 -20.63 -16.01
C SER A 993 -20.17 -21.78 -16.74
N LYS A 994 -20.36 -21.84 -18.06
CA LYS A 994 -19.65 -22.77 -18.95
C LYS A 994 -19.26 -22.08 -20.25
N PHE A 995 -18.13 -22.46 -20.81
CA PHE A 995 -17.62 -21.92 -22.07
C PHE A 995 -16.81 -22.97 -22.85
N GLY A 996 -16.49 -22.67 -24.11
CA GLY A 996 -15.76 -23.57 -25.03
C GLY A 996 -16.61 -24.32 -26.08
N SER A 997 -17.94 -24.12 -26.11
CA SER A 997 -18.86 -24.77 -27.05
C SER A 997 -19.24 -23.93 -28.29
N ASN A 998 -18.79 -22.67 -28.38
CA ASN A 998 -18.99 -21.76 -29.53
C ASN A 998 -17.62 -21.28 -30.08
N ALA A 999 -17.55 -20.17 -30.85
CA ALA A 999 -16.32 -19.67 -31.51
C ALA A 999 -15.07 -19.81 -30.60
N GLY A 1000 -14.05 -20.54 -31.07
CA GLY A 1000 -12.96 -21.06 -30.23
C GLY A 1000 -13.20 -22.49 -29.72
N GLN A 1001 -13.98 -23.31 -30.45
CA GLN A 1001 -14.44 -24.64 -30.04
C GLN A 1001 -13.29 -25.53 -29.53
N LEU A 1002 -13.43 -25.99 -28.29
CA LEU A 1002 -12.45 -26.87 -27.66
C LEU A 1002 -12.59 -28.31 -28.19
N SER A 1003 -11.47 -28.98 -28.43
CA SER A 1003 -11.42 -30.40 -28.77
C SER A 1003 -10.74 -31.21 -27.68
N SER A 1004 -11.54 -31.93 -26.88
CA SER A 1004 -11.04 -32.78 -25.78
C SER A 1004 -10.07 -32.03 -24.84
N PRO A 1005 -10.52 -30.99 -24.12
CA PRO A 1005 -9.66 -30.24 -23.21
C PRO A 1005 -9.20 -31.15 -22.06
N THR A 1006 -7.92 -31.04 -21.68
CA THR A 1006 -7.31 -31.91 -20.66
C THR A 1006 -6.69 -31.10 -19.52
N GLY A 1007 -5.63 -30.34 -19.78
CA GLY A 1007 -4.97 -29.48 -18.80
C GLY A 1007 -5.56 -28.08 -18.76
N ILE A 1008 -5.50 -27.44 -17.58
CA ILE A 1008 -5.96 -26.07 -17.36
C ILE A 1008 -5.08 -25.38 -16.33
N ALA A 1009 -4.75 -24.11 -16.56
CA ALA A 1009 -4.06 -23.23 -15.62
C ALA A 1009 -4.64 -21.81 -15.73
N VAL A 1010 -4.56 -21.05 -14.65
CA VAL A 1010 -4.98 -19.63 -14.62
C VAL A 1010 -3.77 -18.79 -14.23
N ASP A 1011 -3.55 -17.69 -14.96
CA ASP A 1011 -2.46 -16.75 -14.66
C ASP A 1011 -2.89 -15.71 -13.60
N ASN A 1012 -1.95 -14.86 -13.19
CA ASN A 1012 -2.23 -13.79 -12.22
C ASN A 1012 -3.16 -12.69 -12.76
N ALA A 1013 -3.36 -12.61 -14.09
CA ALA A 1013 -4.28 -11.67 -14.74
C ALA A 1013 -5.71 -12.22 -14.90
N GLY A 1014 -5.94 -13.49 -14.52
CA GLY A 1014 -7.23 -14.16 -14.62
C GLY A 1014 -7.53 -14.76 -16.01
N LEU A 1015 -6.53 -14.91 -16.88
CA LEU A 1015 -6.65 -15.64 -18.14
C LEU A 1015 -6.55 -17.14 -17.92
N VAL A 1016 -7.41 -17.87 -18.62
CA VAL A 1016 -7.55 -19.32 -18.50
C VAL A 1016 -6.88 -19.99 -19.70
N TYR A 1017 -5.78 -20.70 -19.45
CA TYR A 1017 -5.01 -21.44 -20.45
C TYR A 1017 -5.40 -22.91 -20.44
N VAL A 1018 -5.76 -23.46 -21.61
CA VAL A 1018 -6.31 -24.81 -21.71
C VAL A 1018 -5.60 -25.61 -22.80
N SER A 1019 -5.07 -26.77 -22.43
CA SER A 1019 -4.45 -27.70 -23.38
C SER A 1019 -5.51 -28.59 -24.04
N GLU A 1020 -5.49 -28.62 -25.36
CA GLU A 1020 -6.44 -29.38 -26.17
C GLU A 1020 -5.79 -30.64 -26.73
N TYR A 1021 -6.25 -31.80 -26.25
CA TYR A 1021 -5.75 -33.07 -26.72
C TYR A 1021 -6.11 -33.32 -28.18
N GLY A 1022 -7.33 -32.97 -28.59
CA GLY A 1022 -7.84 -33.23 -29.94
C GLY A 1022 -7.32 -32.26 -31.00
N ASN A 1023 -7.04 -31.01 -30.62
CA ASN A 1023 -6.58 -29.97 -31.55
C ASN A 1023 -5.05 -29.75 -31.51
N HIS A 1024 -4.32 -30.46 -30.63
CA HIS A 1024 -2.87 -30.37 -30.53
C HIS A 1024 -2.35 -28.94 -30.28
N ARG A 1025 -3.05 -28.18 -29.44
CA ARG A 1025 -2.77 -26.76 -29.20
C ARG A 1025 -3.15 -26.34 -27.78
N VAL A 1026 -2.80 -25.11 -27.42
CA VAL A 1026 -3.28 -24.44 -26.21
C VAL A 1026 -4.18 -23.27 -26.62
N SER A 1027 -5.36 -23.18 -26.01
CA SER A 1027 -6.31 -22.09 -26.19
C SER A 1027 -6.41 -21.24 -24.93
N VAL A 1028 -6.54 -19.93 -25.10
CA VAL A 1028 -6.58 -18.94 -24.01
C VAL A 1028 -7.94 -18.26 -24.00
N PHE A 1029 -8.54 -18.18 -22.83
CA PHE A 1029 -9.84 -17.55 -22.59
C PHE A 1029 -9.77 -16.50 -21.49
N THR A 1030 -10.70 -15.56 -21.49
CA THR A 1030 -10.95 -14.68 -20.33
C THR A 1030 -11.65 -15.45 -19.21
N SER A 1031 -11.67 -14.90 -17.99
CA SER A 1031 -12.39 -15.46 -16.84
C SER A 1031 -13.91 -15.54 -17.06
N ASP A 1032 -14.45 -14.72 -17.97
CA ASP A 1032 -15.85 -14.72 -18.42
C ASP A 1032 -16.12 -15.75 -19.54
N GLY A 1033 -15.07 -16.33 -20.13
CA GLY A 1033 -15.16 -17.40 -21.12
C GLY A 1033 -15.06 -16.96 -22.58
N ASP A 1034 -14.62 -15.72 -22.84
CA ASP A 1034 -14.38 -15.24 -24.21
C ASP A 1034 -13.06 -15.77 -24.75
N PHE A 1035 -13.05 -16.23 -26.00
CA PHE A 1035 -11.84 -16.74 -26.66
C PHE A 1035 -10.88 -15.59 -26.99
N VAL A 1036 -9.64 -15.68 -26.51
CA VAL A 1036 -8.60 -14.65 -26.71
C VAL A 1036 -7.71 -15.01 -27.90
N CYS A 1037 -7.06 -16.18 -27.84
CA CYS A 1037 -6.17 -16.70 -28.88
C CYS A 1037 -5.93 -18.20 -28.68
N SER A 1038 -5.26 -18.82 -29.65
CA SER A 1038 -4.74 -20.18 -29.53
C SER A 1038 -3.38 -20.29 -30.21
N PHE A 1039 -2.48 -21.10 -29.67
CA PHE A 1039 -1.16 -21.35 -30.24
C PHE A 1039 -0.80 -22.83 -30.18
N GLY A 1040 0.05 -23.26 -31.12
CA GLY A 1040 0.37 -24.65 -31.35
C GLY A 1040 -0.48 -25.30 -32.43
N GLU A 1041 0.12 -26.27 -33.10
CA GLU A 1041 -0.50 -27.12 -34.11
C GLU A 1041 0.13 -28.51 -34.04
N TYR A 1042 -0.44 -29.48 -34.74
CA TYR A 1042 0.11 -30.83 -34.79
C TYR A 1042 1.52 -30.83 -35.39
N GLY A 1043 2.50 -31.36 -34.64
CA GLY A 1043 3.83 -31.66 -35.17
C GLY A 1043 4.93 -31.70 -34.10
N THR A 1044 6.17 -31.85 -34.56
CA THR A 1044 7.35 -32.09 -33.70
C THR A 1044 8.25 -30.87 -33.54
N ASN A 1045 8.00 -29.79 -34.30
CA ASN A 1045 8.79 -28.56 -34.20
C ASN A 1045 8.55 -27.87 -32.87
N GLU A 1046 9.41 -26.93 -32.48
CA GLU A 1046 9.37 -26.32 -31.14
C GLU A 1046 8.02 -25.65 -30.83
N ASN A 1047 7.37 -25.05 -31.83
CA ASN A 1047 6.08 -24.35 -31.72
C ASN A 1047 4.87 -25.26 -32.01
N GLN A 1048 5.07 -26.57 -32.08
CA GLN A 1048 4.06 -27.58 -32.39
C GLN A 1048 3.93 -28.59 -31.24
N PHE A 1049 2.75 -29.16 -31.06
CA PHE A 1049 2.48 -30.12 -30.00
C PHE A 1049 1.91 -31.43 -30.57
N ILE A 1050 2.12 -32.54 -29.87
CA ILE A 1050 1.42 -33.80 -30.11
C ILE A 1050 0.74 -34.21 -28.81
N GLN A 1051 -0.59 -34.06 -28.77
CA GLN A 1051 -1.44 -34.56 -27.68
C GLN A 1051 -1.02 -34.06 -26.29
N PRO A 1052 -1.09 -32.75 -26.00
CA PRO A 1052 -0.73 -32.22 -24.68
C PRO A 1052 -1.76 -32.66 -23.63
N HIS A 1053 -1.50 -33.78 -22.93
CA HIS A 1053 -2.52 -34.60 -22.25
C HIS A 1053 -2.88 -34.14 -20.82
N GLY A 1054 -2.29 -33.08 -20.25
CA GLY A 1054 -2.83 -32.58 -18.97
C GLY A 1054 -1.97 -31.67 -18.10
N GLY A 1055 -0.67 -31.54 -18.36
CA GLY A 1055 0.19 -30.68 -17.57
C GLY A 1055 0.34 -29.30 -18.19
N ILE A 1056 -0.30 -28.30 -17.59
CA ILE A 1056 -0.01 -26.89 -17.83
C ILE A 1056 0.07 -26.19 -16.47
N THR A 1057 1.14 -25.45 -16.20
CA THR A 1057 1.32 -24.70 -14.95
C THR A 1057 2.20 -23.48 -15.16
N PHE A 1058 2.08 -22.51 -14.27
CA PHE A 1058 3.00 -21.38 -14.17
C PHE A 1058 4.01 -21.60 -13.04
N ASP A 1059 5.19 -21.01 -13.16
CA ASP A 1059 6.08 -20.78 -12.02
C ASP A 1059 5.79 -19.42 -11.35
N LYS A 1060 6.55 -19.10 -10.29
CA LYS A 1060 6.45 -17.83 -9.55
C LYS A 1060 6.80 -16.60 -10.40
N ASP A 1061 7.58 -16.79 -11.45
CA ASP A 1061 8.07 -15.73 -12.34
C ASP A 1061 7.15 -15.53 -13.57
N GLY A 1062 6.07 -16.32 -13.67
CA GLY A 1062 5.07 -16.24 -14.74
C GLY A 1062 5.42 -17.05 -16.00
N LEU A 1063 6.42 -17.93 -15.93
CA LEU A 1063 6.81 -18.81 -17.03
C LEU A 1063 5.83 -19.97 -17.16
N LEU A 1064 5.39 -20.26 -18.39
CA LEU A 1064 4.38 -21.27 -18.68
C LEU A 1064 5.04 -22.60 -19.09
N TYR A 1065 4.71 -23.67 -18.38
CA TYR A 1065 5.20 -25.02 -18.64
C TYR A 1065 4.10 -25.87 -19.23
N ILE A 1066 4.34 -26.48 -20.40
CA ILE A 1066 3.36 -27.29 -21.13
C ILE A 1066 3.95 -28.70 -21.35
N CYS A 1067 3.23 -29.73 -20.89
CA CYS A 1067 3.55 -31.11 -21.19
C CYS A 1067 3.14 -31.47 -22.62
N ASP A 1068 4.11 -31.72 -23.47
CA ASP A 1068 3.93 -32.21 -24.85
C ASP A 1068 4.12 -33.73 -24.86
N THR A 1069 3.07 -34.44 -24.44
CA THR A 1069 3.12 -35.86 -24.10
C THR A 1069 3.57 -36.74 -25.27
N GLY A 1070 3.09 -36.48 -26.48
CA GLY A 1070 3.42 -37.26 -27.67
C GLY A 1070 4.85 -37.04 -28.18
N ASN A 1071 5.42 -35.85 -27.94
CA ASN A 1071 6.82 -35.55 -28.26
C ASN A 1071 7.78 -35.84 -27.10
N ASN A 1072 7.31 -36.42 -25.99
CA ASN A 1072 8.13 -36.81 -24.84
C ASN A 1072 8.95 -35.66 -24.23
N ARG A 1073 8.37 -34.45 -24.17
CA ARG A 1073 9.08 -33.24 -23.74
C ARG A 1073 8.18 -32.29 -22.95
N ILE A 1074 8.80 -31.35 -22.24
CA ILE A 1074 8.11 -30.18 -21.67
C ILE A 1074 8.57 -28.94 -22.43
N VAL A 1075 7.62 -28.17 -22.93
CA VAL A 1075 7.89 -26.90 -23.60
C VAL A 1075 7.70 -25.78 -22.59
N MET A 1076 8.74 -24.98 -22.41
CA MET A 1076 8.71 -23.76 -21.60
C MET A 1076 8.47 -22.56 -22.50
N ASN A 1077 7.47 -21.77 -22.13
CA ASN A 1077 7.02 -20.64 -22.91
C ASN A 1077 7.01 -19.37 -22.05
N LEU A 1078 7.41 -18.26 -22.65
CA LEU A 1078 7.49 -16.99 -21.97
C LEU A 1078 6.16 -16.28 -22.12
N ALA A 1079 5.49 -16.00 -21.00
CA ALA A 1079 4.77 -14.76 -20.90
C ALA A 1079 5.84 -13.66 -20.64
N SER A 1080 6.32 -13.06 -21.74
CA SER A 1080 7.32 -11.97 -21.94
C SER A 1080 8.61 -11.92 -21.11
N GLN A 1081 9.67 -11.61 -21.85
CA GLN A 1081 11.07 -11.94 -21.60
C GLN A 1081 11.83 -10.71 -21.10
N SER A 1082 12.23 -10.71 -19.83
CA SER A 1082 13.29 -9.83 -19.32
C SER A 1082 14.26 -10.52 -18.33
N VAL A 1083 14.35 -11.86 -18.36
CA VAL A 1083 15.32 -12.62 -17.53
C VAL A 1083 16.45 -13.29 -18.35
N LEU A 1084 16.46 -13.16 -19.68
CA LEU A 1084 17.52 -13.77 -20.51
C LEU A 1084 18.72 -12.87 -20.85
N GLU A 1085 18.72 -11.60 -20.45
CA GLU A 1085 19.92 -10.74 -20.55
C GLU A 1085 20.80 -10.78 -19.28
N GLY A 1086 20.31 -11.33 -18.16
CA GLY A 1086 21.13 -11.58 -16.95
C GLY A 1086 21.84 -12.94 -16.90
N LEU A 1087 21.39 -13.93 -17.69
CA LEU A 1087 21.92 -15.29 -17.63
C LEU A 1087 23.05 -15.58 -18.63
N ASN A 1088 23.19 -14.76 -19.68
CA ASN A 1088 24.34 -14.87 -20.61
C ASN A 1088 25.60 -14.12 -20.13
N ALA A 1089 25.52 -13.34 -19.05
CA ALA A 1089 26.69 -12.68 -18.43
C ALA A 1089 27.40 -13.54 -17.36
N VAL A 1090 26.81 -14.67 -16.94
CA VAL A 1090 27.37 -15.55 -15.88
C VAL A 1090 28.08 -16.78 -16.46
N LEU A 1091 27.91 -17.07 -17.76
CA LEU A 1091 28.48 -18.27 -18.39
C LEU A 1091 29.73 -18.03 -19.26
N ASP A 1092 30.20 -16.80 -19.42
CA ASP A 1092 31.37 -16.51 -20.27
C ASP A 1092 32.66 -16.10 -19.54
N HIS A 1093 32.70 -16.12 -18.20
CA HIS A 1093 33.95 -15.92 -17.44
C HIS A 1093 34.18 -17.02 -16.38
N ARG A 1094 34.44 -18.23 -16.86
CA ARG A 1094 35.41 -19.16 -16.23
C ARG A 1094 36.49 -19.51 -17.24
N GLY A 1095 37.41 -18.55 -17.38
CA GLY A 1095 38.70 -18.69 -18.04
C GLY A 1095 39.73 -17.84 -17.31
N GLU A 1096 39.94 -18.10 -16.02
CA GLU A 1096 41.26 -18.28 -15.37
C GLU A 1096 41.10 -18.32 -13.84
N VAL A 1097 41.80 -19.30 -13.25
CA VAL A 1097 41.70 -19.76 -11.87
C VAL A 1097 43.02 -19.48 -11.15
N SER A 1098 42.97 -18.84 -9.98
CA SER A 1098 43.88 -19.07 -8.85
C SER A 1098 43.24 -18.59 -7.55
#